data_AF-A0A1V5V9B7-F1
#
_entry.id   AF-A0A1V5V9B7-F1
#
_cell.length_a   1.000
_cell.length_b   1.000
_cell.length_c   1.000
_cell.angle_alpha   90.00
_cell.angle_beta   90.00
_cell.angle_gamma   90.00
#
_symmetry.space_group_name_H-M   'P 1'
#
loop_
_entity.id
_entity.type
_entity.pdbx_description
1 polymer ?
#
loop_
_entity_poly.entity_id
_entity_poly.type
_entity_poly.pdbx_seq_one_letter_code
_entity_poly.pdbx_strand_id
1 'polypeptide(L)'
;MNSRSKLFIKAIFVSIMVIALSGCGGGGGGTVSNTPQQNQKTEVESVSAAIQDSGAQWVAAENPITSLSYEQRKSLLGALPEPATGTPRVAMRNALQASQLPSSFDWRNKDGKNWITTPPRDQQKCGSCVAFASLGVLEAVIGISNGTPNPSFDLSEADLYTSGGRDCKANPGWTLASAFDHLKNVGVVDEACLPYALSNCVWDSDTKRYWCDIATNKCSNWQSRITKTISTTLVPQTATEIKNRLLKGPVAAGSILIYDDFYSYSSGIYKFVQCIPDDIKNSKPVSEWTKYFQNDRTKCTPGLHAMAIVGYDDAGGYWIVKNSWGDSWGAKGYIYIKYGEIGIEQYVYALDVSVTQPSVTAWASPANVTLSGGQAQVSLTCTTQGNVSSIEGRCFSSDNWSAITSGTTKYCTYTSAGNYTPGCRINGTITDNVDTAISVQAESSVTATISPSSGSTSTSFTLTCLLAGAYPTLLEGKCKPADSWSAIAPGYSKICTYSSAGSYSPACRVNGTTSDVVDSPVIVSQTDSCAGINCGSNGYCSSGSCYCSPNYGNCDNSWNNGCEINLNTNTSYCGSCTYSCNLGQTCSSGTCVGGNTTDNPWITVAAGSFVMGCADADTDCFAKEKPKHNVYLSEYKIQKYAVTNSQYKKCVDAGVCTTPKVSSSYTRSNYYDNASFDNYPVINVDWYQARSFCQWIGGRLPSEAEWEKAARGPSPREVIYPWGNTNMTCNIANGYVDVYCVGDTSDVKNYSSGASYYGLMDMGGNVWNWVNDWYSDSYYSSSPTSNPTGPSSGIQNVIRGGSWRNYYGWHRVSYRDGNRPEYYVDNIGFRCSQ
;
A
#
# COMPACT_ATOMS: atom_id res chain seq x y z
N MET A 1 3.48 -37.96 -31.68
CA MET A 1 3.45 -37.67 -33.14
C MET A 1 2.05 -37.20 -33.50
N ASN A 2 1.93 -35.95 -34.01
CA ASN A 2 0.96 -35.38 -34.98
C ASN A 2 -0.51 -35.87 -35.00
N SER A 3 -1.58 -35.09 -35.21
CA SER A 3 -1.79 -33.71 -35.66
C SER A 3 -3.33 -33.49 -35.86
N ARG A 4 -3.88 -32.38 -35.33
CA ARG A 4 -4.87 -31.45 -35.93
C ARG A 4 -6.20 -31.93 -36.61
N SER A 5 -7.32 -31.41 -36.06
CA SER A 5 -8.30 -30.47 -36.69
C SER A 5 -9.74 -30.89 -37.07
N LYS A 6 -10.68 -30.30 -36.29
CA LYS A 6 -11.83 -29.41 -36.64
C LYS A 6 -13.27 -29.94 -36.89
N LEU A 7 -14.15 -29.42 -36.01
CA LEU A 7 -15.51 -28.81 -36.17
C LEU A 7 -16.72 -29.64 -36.66
N PHE A 8 -17.81 -29.63 -35.86
CA PHE A 8 -19.04 -28.84 -36.11
C PHE A 8 -19.98 -28.86 -34.87
N ILE A 9 -20.46 -27.69 -34.45
CA ILE A 9 -21.45 -27.47 -33.37
C ILE A 9 -22.79 -27.10 -34.04
N LYS A 10 -23.91 -27.70 -33.61
CA LYS A 10 -25.28 -27.23 -33.86
C LYS A 10 -25.96 -27.00 -32.51
N ALA A 11 -26.39 -25.77 -32.25
CA ALA A 11 -27.29 -25.41 -31.15
C ALA A 11 -28.66 -25.01 -31.72
N ILE A 12 -29.71 -25.47 -31.06
CA ILE A 12 -31.13 -25.34 -31.40
C ILE A 12 -31.67 -24.05 -30.76
N PHE A 13 -32.35 -23.21 -31.55
CA PHE A 13 -33.17 -22.09 -31.06
C PHE A 13 -34.63 -22.53 -31.00
N VAL A 14 -35.30 -22.26 -29.87
CA VAL A 14 -36.75 -22.38 -29.69
C VAL A 14 -37.33 -20.96 -29.69
N SER A 15 -38.21 -20.66 -30.65
CA SER A 15 -39.01 -19.43 -30.69
C SER A 15 -40.43 -19.73 -30.20
N ILE A 16 -40.92 -18.98 -29.22
CA ILE A 16 -42.32 -18.98 -28.79
C ILE A 16 -43.03 -17.86 -29.53
N MET A 17 -44.05 -18.22 -30.30
CA MET A 17 -44.93 -17.33 -31.07
C MET A 17 -46.26 -17.22 -30.30
N VAL A 18 -46.65 -16.01 -29.87
CA VAL A 18 -47.95 -15.76 -29.24
C VAL A 18 -48.95 -15.37 -30.34
N ILE A 19 -49.99 -16.20 -30.48
CA ILE A 19 -51.14 -16.01 -31.37
C ILE A 19 -52.19 -15.21 -30.61
N ALA A 20 -52.60 -14.04 -31.12
CA ALA A 20 -53.77 -13.31 -30.65
C ALA A 20 -55.01 -13.73 -31.48
N LEU A 21 -56.01 -14.26 -30.78
CA LEU A 21 -57.32 -14.65 -31.31
C LEU A 21 -58.16 -13.40 -31.62
N SER A 22 -58.79 -13.40 -32.80
CA SER A 22 -59.85 -12.46 -33.18
C SER A 22 -61.21 -13.14 -33.01
N GLY A 23 -62.12 -12.48 -32.29
CA GLY A 23 -63.52 -12.85 -32.15
C GLY A 23 -64.42 -11.72 -32.67
N CYS A 24 -65.34 -12.07 -33.56
CA CYS A 24 -66.33 -11.17 -34.17
C CYS A 24 -67.42 -10.72 -33.20
N GLY A 25 -67.92 -9.49 -33.41
CA GLY A 25 -69.21 -8.99 -32.91
C GLY A 25 -69.62 -7.77 -33.73
N GLY A 26 -70.79 -7.82 -34.38
CA GLY A 26 -71.15 -6.98 -35.52
C GLY A 26 -71.96 -5.71 -35.24
N GLY A 27 -72.00 -4.85 -36.27
CA GLY A 27 -73.18 -4.13 -36.75
C GLY A 27 -73.59 -2.80 -36.09
N GLY A 28 -73.37 -1.68 -36.79
CA GLY A 28 -74.03 -0.40 -36.53
C GLY A 28 -73.41 0.75 -37.32
N GLY A 29 -73.99 1.09 -38.47
CA GLY A 29 -73.48 2.11 -39.39
C GLY A 29 -73.60 3.54 -38.87
N GLY A 30 -72.53 4.31 -39.03
CA GLY A 30 -72.48 5.76 -38.89
C GLY A 30 -71.26 6.26 -39.65
N THR A 31 -71.50 6.92 -40.78
CA THR A 31 -70.47 7.50 -41.65
C THR A 31 -69.71 8.60 -40.92
N VAL A 32 -68.44 8.34 -40.58
CA VAL A 32 -67.45 9.38 -40.27
C VAL A 32 -66.23 9.11 -41.15
N SER A 33 -65.82 10.13 -41.89
CA SER A 33 -64.68 10.14 -42.79
C SER A 33 -63.38 9.74 -42.07
N ASN A 34 -62.93 8.50 -42.28
CA ASN A 34 -61.59 8.08 -41.90
C ASN A 34 -60.59 8.54 -42.97
N THR A 35 -60.00 9.71 -42.75
CA THR A 35 -58.62 9.94 -43.16
C THR A 35 -57.75 9.02 -42.30
N PRO A 36 -56.77 8.27 -42.84
CA PRO A 36 -55.92 7.44 -42.00
C PRO A 36 -55.12 8.33 -41.05
N GLN A 37 -55.44 8.33 -39.76
CA GLN A 37 -54.49 8.79 -38.74
C GLN A 37 -53.28 7.87 -38.86
N GLN A 38 -52.16 8.41 -39.34
CA GLN A 38 -50.87 7.73 -39.25
C GLN A 38 -50.67 7.33 -37.78
N ASN A 39 -50.63 6.02 -37.49
CA ASN A 39 -50.34 5.48 -36.17
C ASN A 39 -48.99 6.04 -35.70
N GLN A 40 -49.00 7.08 -34.87
CA GLN A 40 -47.79 7.56 -34.21
C GLN A 40 -47.36 6.50 -33.20
N LYS A 41 -46.16 5.94 -33.39
CA LYS A 41 -45.54 5.06 -32.39
C LYS A 41 -45.39 5.80 -31.06
N THR A 42 -45.60 5.11 -29.95
CA THR A 42 -45.25 5.63 -28.62
C THR A 42 -43.74 5.82 -28.51
N GLU A 43 -43.29 6.58 -27.52
CA GLU A 43 -41.87 6.79 -27.25
C GLU A 43 -41.14 5.44 -27.02
N VAL A 44 -41.71 4.55 -26.21
CA VAL A 44 -41.15 3.22 -25.94
C VAL A 44 -41.11 2.34 -27.18
N GLU A 45 -42.14 2.39 -28.05
CA GLU A 45 -42.14 1.68 -29.34
C GLU A 45 -41.06 2.20 -30.29
N SER A 46 -40.82 3.52 -30.29
CA SER A 46 -39.73 4.13 -31.05
C SER A 46 -38.38 3.65 -30.55
N VAL A 47 -38.14 3.69 -29.24
CA VAL A 47 -36.89 3.19 -28.63
C VAL A 47 -36.70 1.70 -28.94
N SER A 48 -37.76 0.90 -28.80
CA SER A 48 -37.72 -0.54 -29.11
C SER A 48 -37.32 -0.81 -30.57
N ALA A 49 -37.81 -0.01 -31.51
CA ALA A 49 -37.39 -0.11 -32.91
C ALA A 49 -35.91 0.26 -33.09
N ALA A 50 -35.44 1.36 -32.47
CA ALA A 50 -34.03 1.76 -32.55
C ALA A 50 -33.07 0.75 -31.91
N ILE A 51 -33.49 0.07 -30.84
CA ILE A 51 -32.76 -1.06 -30.25
C ILE A 51 -32.61 -2.19 -31.29
N GLN A 52 -33.71 -2.58 -31.94
CA GLN A 52 -33.70 -3.63 -32.96
C GLN A 52 -32.80 -3.25 -34.14
N ASP A 53 -32.94 -2.03 -34.67
CA ASP A 53 -32.19 -1.53 -35.82
C ASP A 53 -30.68 -1.44 -35.53
N SER A 54 -30.31 -1.06 -34.31
CA SER A 54 -28.90 -0.94 -33.90
C SER A 54 -28.27 -2.26 -33.44
N GLY A 55 -29.07 -3.32 -33.25
CA GLY A 55 -28.64 -4.59 -32.65
C GLY A 55 -28.26 -4.49 -31.17
N ALA A 56 -28.73 -3.45 -30.48
CA ALA A 56 -28.47 -3.29 -29.04
C ALA A 56 -29.14 -4.41 -28.23
N GLN A 57 -28.52 -4.82 -27.12
CA GLN A 57 -28.87 -6.02 -26.37
C GLN A 57 -29.70 -5.71 -25.11
N TRP A 58 -30.64 -4.77 -25.21
CA TRP A 58 -31.50 -4.38 -24.10
C TRP A 58 -32.96 -4.22 -24.53
N VAL A 59 -33.87 -4.14 -23.56
CA VAL A 59 -35.31 -4.04 -23.79
C VAL A 59 -35.83 -2.76 -23.17
N ALA A 60 -36.60 -2.00 -23.95
CA ALA A 60 -37.37 -0.87 -23.47
C ALA A 60 -38.78 -1.32 -23.06
N ALA A 61 -39.33 -0.77 -21.99
CA ALA A 61 -40.70 -1.01 -21.55
C ALA A 61 -41.29 0.21 -20.84
N GLU A 62 -42.62 0.29 -20.85
CA GLU A 62 -43.36 1.26 -20.04
C GLU A 62 -43.15 1.00 -18.55
N ASN A 63 -42.96 2.08 -17.80
CA ASN A 63 -42.72 2.05 -16.36
C ASN A 63 -43.16 3.38 -15.72
N PRO A 64 -43.15 3.53 -14.39
CA PRO A 64 -43.60 4.76 -13.75
C PRO A 64 -42.86 6.03 -14.24
N ILE A 65 -41.60 5.93 -14.65
CA ILE A 65 -40.81 7.06 -15.15
C ILE A 65 -41.22 7.45 -16.58
N THR A 66 -41.50 6.49 -17.47
CA THR A 66 -41.97 6.80 -18.83
C THR A 66 -43.35 7.45 -18.84
N SER A 67 -44.16 7.22 -17.79
CA SER A 67 -45.46 7.89 -17.64
C SER A 67 -45.36 9.39 -17.30
N LEU A 68 -44.19 9.85 -16.85
CA LEU A 68 -43.95 11.27 -16.54
C LEU A 68 -43.73 12.08 -17.82
N SER A 69 -44.12 13.36 -17.80
CA SER A 69 -43.75 14.30 -18.85
C SER A 69 -42.23 14.49 -18.91
N TYR A 70 -41.72 14.93 -20.06
CA TYR A 70 -40.30 15.17 -20.28
C TYR A 70 -39.65 16.04 -19.18
N GLU A 71 -40.28 17.16 -18.83
CA GLU A 71 -39.75 18.07 -17.79
C GLU A 71 -39.77 17.43 -16.39
N GLN A 72 -40.81 16.63 -16.10
CA GLN A 72 -40.87 15.86 -14.85
C GLN A 72 -39.75 14.82 -14.78
N ARG A 73 -39.46 14.12 -15.87
CA ARG A 73 -38.32 13.18 -15.93
C ARG A 73 -36.99 13.89 -15.70
N LYS A 74 -36.81 15.08 -16.29
CA LYS A 74 -35.61 15.92 -16.05
C LYS A 74 -35.48 16.37 -14.60
N SER A 75 -36.59 16.64 -13.91
CA SER A 75 -36.55 17.04 -12.49
C SER A 75 -36.00 15.96 -11.54
N LEU A 76 -35.98 14.70 -11.97
CA LEU A 76 -35.37 13.59 -11.23
C LEU A 76 -33.83 13.58 -11.31
N LEU A 77 -33.27 14.29 -12.29
CA LEU A 77 -31.83 14.31 -12.57
C LEU A 77 -31.17 15.39 -11.69
N GLY A 78 -30.66 14.94 -10.55
CA GLY A 78 -30.18 15.79 -9.46
C GLY A 78 -28.67 15.89 -9.34
N ALA A 79 -27.88 15.30 -10.24
CA ALA A 79 -26.44 15.47 -10.17
C ALA A 79 -26.04 16.80 -10.83
N LEU A 80 -25.04 17.45 -10.25
CA LEU A 80 -24.36 18.60 -10.83
C LEU A 80 -23.05 18.15 -11.48
N PRO A 81 -22.50 18.93 -12.42
CA PRO A 81 -21.19 18.65 -12.99
C PRO A 81 -20.13 18.51 -11.89
N GLU A 82 -19.42 17.38 -11.86
CA GLU A 82 -18.30 17.20 -10.95
C GLU A 82 -17.16 18.17 -11.29
N PRO A 83 -16.42 18.70 -10.29
CA PRO A 83 -15.34 19.64 -10.54
C PRO A 83 -14.25 19.00 -11.42
N ALA A 84 -13.98 19.63 -12.56
CA ALA A 84 -13.04 19.11 -13.56
C ALA A 84 -11.56 19.22 -13.16
N THR A 85 -11.23 20.01 -12.12
CA THR A 85 -9.86 20.39 -11.76
C THR A 85 -9.64 20.35 -10.25
N GLY A 86 -8.59 19.65 -9.79
CA GLY A 86 -8.04 19.79 -8.43
C GLY A 86 -8.04 18.54 -7.55
N THR A 87 -8.94 17.56 -7.77
CA THR A 87 -8.93 16.30 -7.02
C THR A 87 -8.14 15.23 -7.77
N PRO A 88 -6.97 14.79 -7.26
CA PRO A 88 -6.17 13.77 -7.94
C PRO A 88 -6.92 12.43 -7.99
N ARG A 89 -6.85 11.75 -9.13
CA ARG A 89 -7.35 10.38 -9.28
C ARG A 89 -6.33 9.41 -8.68
N VAL A 90 -6.75 8.56 -7.75
CA VAL A 90 -5.82 7.71 -6.98
C VAL A 90 -6.03 6.22 -7.31
N ALA A 91 -5.07 5.65 -8.02
CA ALA A 91 -5.02 4.22 -8.34
C ALA A 91 -4.84 3.35 -7.08
N MET A 92 -5.34 2.12 -7.11
CA MET A 92 -5.11 1.16 -6.03
C MET A 92 -3.66 0.68 -6.04
N ARG A 93 -2.98 0.81 -4.89
CA ARG A 93 -1.54 0.55 -4.81
C ARG A 93 -1.13 -0.91 -5.00
N ASN A 94 -2.05 -1.85 -4.72
CA ASN A 94 -1.90 -3.29 -5.00
C ASN A 94 -3.00 -3.73 -5.99
N ALA A 95 -3.27 -2.91 -7.00
CA ALA A 95 -4.23 -3.25 -8.05
C ALA A 95 -3.81 -4.55 -8.74
N LEU A 96 -4.76 -5.47 -8.86
CA LEU A 96 -4.64 -6.61 -9.76
C LEU A 96 -4.58 -6.09 -11.21
N GLN A 97 -3.71 -6.69 -11.99
CA GLN A 97 -3.69 -6.47 -13.44
C GLN A 97 -5.01 -6.96 -14.05
N ALA A 98 -5.35 -6.46 -15.23
CA ALA A 98 -6.61 -6.84 -15.91
C ALA A 98 -6.76 -8.36 -16.06
N SER A 99 -5.67 -9.09 -16.29
CA SER A 99 -5.66 -10.56 -16.41
C SER A 99 -5.86 -11.32 -15.08
N GLN A 100 -5.71 -10.64 -13.94
CA GLN A 100 -5.82 -11.22 -12.60
C GLN A 100 -7.18 -10.93 -11.96
N LEU A 101 -7.95 -10.00 -12.52
CA LEU A 101 -9.29 -9.69 -12.05
C LEU A 101 -10.25 -10.83 -12.41
N PRO A 102 -11.23 -11.14 -11.53
CA PRO A 102 -12.34 -12.01 -11.90
C PRO A 102 -13.02 -11.52 -13.18
N SER A 103 -13.41 -12.42 -14.07
CA SER A 103 -14.16 -12.05 -15.28
C SER A 103 -15.57 -11.53 -14.97
N SER A 104 -16.08 -11.74 -13.76
CA SER A 104 -17.36 -11.24 -13.29
C SER A 104 -17.33 -11.07 -11.79
N PHE A 105 -18.02 -10.07 -11.27
CA PHE A 105 -18.10 -9.81 -9.84
C PHE A 105 -19.41 -9.08 -9.50
N ASP A 106 -20.13 -9.53 -8.47
CA ASP A 106 -21.43 -8.95 -8.08
C ASP A 106 -21.59 -8.94 -6.56
N TRP A 107 -21.61 -7.76 -5.95
CA TRP A 107 -21.85 -7.65 -4.50
C TRP A 107 -23.24 -8.11 -4.06
N ARG A 108 -24.20 -8.23 -4.97
CA ARG A 108 -25.52 -8.81 -4.65
C ARG A 108 -25.44 -10.31 -4.39
N ASN A 109 -24.38 -10.96 -4.85
CA ASN A 109 -24.12 -12.37 -4.64
C ASN A 109 -22.61 -12.67 -4.64
N LYS A 110 -21.95 -12.33 -3.53
CA LYS A 110 -20.56 -12.71 -3.28
C LYS A 110 -20.54 -13.83 -2.24
N ASP A 111 -20.02 -14.99 -2.65
CA ASP A 111 -19.96 -16.21 -1.82
C ASP A 111 -21.34 -16.64 -1.28
N GLY A 112 -22.39 -16.50 -2.09
CA GLY A 112 -23.77 -16.84 -1.73
C GLY A 112 -24.47 -15.82 -0.83
N LYS A 113 -23.85 -14.66 -0.58
CA LYS A 113 -24.39 -13.60 0.29
C LYS A 113 -24.59 -12.28 -0.47
N ASN A 114 -25.67 -11.59 -0.14
CA ASN A 114 -25.93 -10.24 -0.62
C ASN A 114 -25.31 -9.22 0.34
N TRP A 115 -24.37 -8.41 -0.17
CA TRP A 115 -23.67 -7.37 0.58
C TRP A 115 -24.20 -5.97 0.28
N ILE A 116 -25.15 -5.83 -0.64
CA ILE A 116 -25.87 -4.59 -0.86
C ILE A 116 -26.95 -4.49 0.23
N THR A 117 -26.64 -3.69 1.26
CA THR A 117 -27.39 -3.59 2.52
C THR A 117 -28.85 -3.20 2.31
N THR A 118 -29.11 -2.13 1.55
CA THR A 118 -30.47 -1.67 1.26
C THR A 118 -30.92 -2.13 -0.13
N PRO A 119 -32.21 -2.46 -0.33
CA PRO A 119 -32.75 -2.65 -1.67
C PRO A 119 -32.68 -1.33 -2.48
N PRO A 120 -32.91 -1.36 -3.79
CA PRO A 120 -33.10 -0.13 -4.57
C PRO A 120 -34.20 0.73 -3.97
N ARG A 121 -33.83 1.97 -3.61
CA ARG A 121 -34.72 2.97 -3.03
C ARG A 121 -35.29 3.89 -4.10
N ASP A 122 -36.29 4.68 -3.73
CA ASP A 122 -36.96 5.64 -4.61
C ASP A 122 -36.77 7.07 -4.10
N GLN A 123 -36.07 7.89 -4.88
CA GLN A 123 -35.89 9.33 -4.64
C GLN A 123 -37.16 10.15 -4.87
N GLN A 124 -38.21 9.51 -5.38
CA GLN A 124 -39.51 10.08 -5.69
C GLN A 124 -39.38 11.29 -6.63
N LYS A 125 -39.95 12.43 -6.24
CA LYS A 125 -40.06 13.65 -7.08
C LYS A 125 -38.92 14.65 -6.88
N CYS A 126 -37.90 14.30 -6.10
CA CYS A 126 -36.80 15.19 -5.77
C CYS A 126 -35.52 14.79 -6.50
N GLY A 127 -34.74 15.77 -6.95
CA GLY A 127 -33.42 15.57 -7.54
C GLY A 127 -32.34 15.20 -6.50
N SER A 128 -32.57 14.17 -5.70
CA SER A 128 -31.73 13.77 -4.56
C SER A 128 -30.83 12.55 -4.85
N CYS A 129 -30.75 12.10 -6.11
CA CYS A 129 -29.96 10.93 -6.56
C CYS A 129 -28.54 10.83 -5.99
N VAL A 130 -27.85 11.96 -5.79
CA VAL A 130 -26.50 11.99 -5.21
C VAL A 130 -26.48 11.49 -3.77
N ALA A 131 -27.48 11.83 -2.94
CA ALA A 131 -27.59 11.33 -1.58
C ALA A 131 -27.84 9.80 -1.59
N PHE A 132 -28.74 9.32 -2.45
CA PHE A 132 -29.04 7.89 -2.61
C PHE A 132 -27.84 7.08 -3.10
N ALA A 133 -27.11 7.58 -4.11
CA ALA A 133 -25.91 6.93 -4.61
C ALA A 133 -24.80 6.90 -3.54
N SER A 134 -24.66 7.98 -2.77
CA SER A 134 -23.65 8.08 -1.69
C SER A 134 -23.93 7.10 -0.56
N LEU A 135 -25.15 7.09 -0.02
CA LEU A 135 -25.51 6.24 1.10
C LEU A 135 -25.65 4.78 0.70
N GLY A 136 -26.20 4.49 -0.48
CA GLY A 136 -26.28 3.12 -0.99
C GLY A 136 -24.90 2.45 -1.15
N VAL A 137 -23.84 3.24 -1.38
CA VAL A 137 -22.45 2.75 -1.36
C VAL A 137 -21.92 2.65 0.07
N LEU A 138 -22.11 3.69 0.89
CA LEU A 138 -21.61 3.74 2.27
C LEU A 138 -22.14 2.58 3.12
N GLU A 139 -23.44 2.29 3.02
CA GLU A 139 -24.08 1.20 3.76
C GLU A 139 -23.48 -0.17 3.41
N ALA A 140 -23.25 -0.42 2.13
CA ALA A 140 -22.63 -1.65 1.68
C ALA A 140 -21.17 -1.73 2.12
N VAL A 141 -20.41 -0.63 2.02
CA VAL A 141 -19.00 -0.57 2.44
C VAL A 141 -18.84 -0.82 3.94
N ILE A 142 -19.71 -0.25 4.79
CA ILE A 142 -19.70 -0.54 6.24
C ILE A 142 -20.04 -2.01 6.50
N GLY A 143 -21.05 -2.57 5.83
CA GLY A 143 -21.40 -4.00 5.94
C GLY A 143 -20.23 -4.92 5.58
N ILE A 144 -19.58 -4.62 4.45
CA ILE A 144 -18.37 -5.33 3.98
C ILE A 144 -17.23 -5.19 5.00
N SER A 145 -16.98 -3.99 5.50
CA SER A 145 -15.91 -3.75 6.46
C SER A 145 -16.16 -4.45 7.80
N ASN A 146 -17.42 -4.62 8.19
CA ASN A 146 -17.81 -5.31 9.43
C ASN A 146 -17.90 -6.83 9.28
N GLY A 147 -17.72 -7.36 8.06
CA GLY A 147 -17.97 -8.78 7.78
C GLY A 147 -19.42 -9.20 7.98
N THR A 148 -20.34 -8.24 8.04
CA THR A 148 -21.78 -8.46 8.29
C THR A 148 -22.54 -8.10 7.01
N PRO A 149 -22.93 -9.10 6.20
CA PRO A 149 -23.80 -8.85 5.06
C PRO A 149 -25.18 -8.42 5.56
N ASN A 150 -25.72 -7.36 4.98
CA ASN A 150 -26.97 -6.73 5.39
C ASN A 150 -27.02 -6.37 6.90
N PRO A 151 -26.12 -5.48 7.35
CA PRO A 151 -26.15 -4.97 8.71
C PRO A 151 -27.45 -4.18 8.94
N SER A 152 -28.04 -4.25 10.14
CA SER A 152 -29.28 -3.56 10.49
C SER A 152 -29.09 -2.05 10.71
N PHE A 153 -28.40 -1.37 9.81
CA PHE A 153 -28.34 0.09 9.78
C PHE A 153 -28.62 0.55 8.36
N ASP A 154 -29.36 1.65 8.29
CA ASP A 154 -30.00 2.18 7.09
C ASP A 154 -29.87 3.70 7.23
N LEU A 155 -29.18 4.37 6.31
CA LEU A 155 -28.75 5.76 6.51
C LEU A 155 -29.75 6.74 5.90
N SER A 156 -29.90 7.91 6.53
CA SER A 156 -30.90 8.89 6.11
C SER A 156 -30.45 9.72 4.92
N GLU A 157 -31.00 9.46 3.73
CA GLU A 157 -30.79 10.35 2.56
C GLU A 157 -31.36 11.75 2.82
N ALA A 158 -32.44 11.85 3.61
CA ALA A 158 -33.04 13.13 3.94
C ALA A 158 -32.09 13.98 4.78
N ASP A 159 -31.41 13.39 5.77
CA ASP A 159 -30.40 14.09 6.55
C ASP A 159 -29.22 14.50 5.68
N LEU A 160 -28.67 13.57 4.90
CA LEU A 160 -27.52 13.87 4.03
C LEU A 160 -27.82 15.05 3.12
N TYR A 161 -28.97 15.01 2.45
CA TYR A 161 -29.37 16.01 1.48
C TYR A 161 -29.67 17.37 2.17
N THR A 162 -30.47 17.38 3.24
CA THR A 162 -30.88 18.63 3.89
C THR A 162 -29.76 19.28 4.70
N SER A 163 -28.97 18.51 5.45
CA SER A 163 -27.83 19.05 6.21
C SER A 163 -26.69 19.52 5.30
N GLY A 164 -26.59 18.98 4.08
CA GLY A 164 -25.73 19.50 3.01
C GLY A 164 -26.22 20.83 2.40
N GLY A 165 -27.32 21.39 2.91
CA GLY A 165 -27.93 22.62 2.41
C GLY A 165 -28.62 22.44 1.05
N ARG A 166 -29.17 21.24 0.79
CA ARG A 166 -29.94 20.94 -0.42
C ARG A 166 -31.41 20.73 -0.07
N ASP A 167 -32.27 21.01 -1.04
CA ASP A 167 -33.71 20.82 -0.90
C ASP A 167 -34.33 20.45 -2.25
N CYS A 168 -35.64 20.21 -2.25
CA CYS A 168 -36.41 19.91 -3.45
C CYS A 168 -37.08 21.19 -4.02
N LYS A 169 -36.59 22.38 -3.67
CA LYS A 169 -37.17 23.67 -4.04
C LYS A 169 -36.09 24.62 -4.58
N ALA A 170 -35.47 25.41 -3.72
CA ALA A 170 -34.56 26.50 -4.08
C ALA A 170 -33.17 26.01 -4.48
N ASN A 171 -32.67 24.93 -3.87
CA ASN A 171 -31.32 24.42 -4.09
C ASN A 171 -31.32 22.92 -4.47
N PRO A 172 -31.90 22.58 -5.64
CA PRO A 172 -31.93 21.20 -6.11
C PRO A 172 -30.57 20.77 -6.66
N GLY A 173 -30.18 19.54 -6.33
CA GLY A 173 -29.04 18.86 -6.91
C GLY A 173 -27.71 19.10 -6.20
N TRP A 174 -26.75 18.20 -6.45
CA TRP A 174 -25.49 18.17 -5.72
C TRP A 174 -24.37 17.49 -6.52
N THR A 175 -23.13 17.57 -6.03
CA THR A 175 -22.00 16.79 -6.56
C THR A 175 -21.66 15.68 -5.55
N LEU A 176 -21.19 14.53 -6.04
CA LEU A 176 -20.66 13.48 -5.18
C LEU A 176 -19.46 13.99 -4.37
N ALA A 177 -18.57 14.77 -4.99
CA ALA A 177 -17.43 15.35 -4.27
C ALA A 177 -17.86 16.10 -3.00
N SER A 178 -18.81 17.02 -3.11
CA SER A 178 -19.28 17.79 -1.96
C SER A 178 -20.15 16.97 -1.00
N ALA A 179 -20.93 16.00 -1.50
CA ALA A 179 -21.69 15.08 -0.65
C ALA A 179 -20.78 14.24 0.24
N PHE A 180 -19.67 13.79 -0.33
CA PHE A 180 -18.66 13.03 0.38
C PHE A 180 -17.84 13.85 1.36
N ASP A 181 -17.48 15.09 1.03
CA ASP A 181 -16.88 16.01 1.99
C ASP A 181 -17.83 16.29 3.17
N HIS A 182 -19.13 16.40 2.90
CA HIS A 182 -20.13 16.57 3.96
C HIS A 182 -20.25 15.31 4.84
N LEU A 183 -20.29 14.12 4.24
CA LEU A 183 -20.29 12.85 4.98
C LEU A 183 -19.06 12.68 5.87
N LYS A 184 -17.89 13.15 5.40
CA LYS A 184 -16.64 13.12 6.16
C LYS A 184 -16.66 14.09 7.34
N ASN A 185 -17.07 15.33 7.11
CA ASN A 185 -16.94 16.39 8.11
C ASN A 185 -18.12 16.42 9.10
N VAL A 186 -19.35 16.25 8.58
CA VAL A 186 -20.60 16.39 9.33
C VAL A 186 -21.22 15.03 9.66
N GLY A 187 -21.31 14.14 8.68
CA GLY A 187 -21.96 12.84 8.83
C GLY A 187 -23.48 12.90 8.72
N VAL A 188 -24.13 11.75 8.91
CA VAL A 188 -25.58 11.55 8.74
C VAL A 188 -26.14 10.65 9.82
N VAL A 189 -27.40 10.86 10.19
CA VAL A 189 -28.14 9.92 11.04
C VAL A 189 -28.66 8.73 10.23
N ASP A 190 -29.15 7.71 10.94
CA ASP A 190 -29.88 6.63 10.31
C ASP A 190 -31.34 7.02 9.94
N GLU A 191 -31.91 6.30 8.99
CA GLU A 191 -33.23 6.50 8.39
C GLU A 191 -34.35 6.53 9.43
N ALA A 192 -34.25 5.71 10.50
CA ALA A 192 -35.26 5.73 11.56
C ALA A 192 -35.22 7.02 12.40
N CYS A 193 -34.12 7.76 12.39
CA CYS A 193 -34.02 9.07 13.04
C CYS A 193 -34.59 10.21 12.18
N LEU A 194 -34.44 10.12 10.85
CA LEU A 194 -34.99 11.08 9.90
C LEU A 194 -35.38 10.36 8.59
N PRO A 195 -36.62 9.87 8.46
CA PRO A 195 -37.03 9.13 7.26
C PRO A 195 -37.07 10.01 6.01
N TYR A 196 -36.76 9.42 4.86
CA TYR A 196 -36.94 10.03 3.56
C TYR A 196 -38.43 10.11 3.20
N ALA A 197 -39.06 11.20 3.63
CA ALA A 197 -40.46 11.48 3.38
C ALA A 197 -40.62 12.82 2.68
N LEU A 198 -41.23 12.79 1.50
CA LEU A 198 -41.65 13.98 0.77
C LEU A 198 -43.14 14.26 1.04
N SER A 199 -43.47 15.52 1.30
CA SER A 199 -44.85 15.99 1.45
C SER A 199 -45.08 17.28 0.66
N ASN A 200 -46.34 17.67 0.49
CA ASN A 200 -46.75 18.90 -0.20
C ASN A 200 -46.13 19.08 -1.60
N CYS A 201 -45.87 17.98 -2.31
CA CYS A 201 -45.25 18.02 -3.63
C CYS A 201 -46.18 18.62 -4.68
N VAL A 202 -45.87 19.83 -5.13
CA VAL A 202 -46.59 20.52 -6.21
C VAL A 202 -45.69 20.67 -7.42
N TRP A 203 -46.22 20.44 -8.62
CA TRP A 203 -45.49 20.72 -9.86
C TRP A 203 -45.53 22.23 -10.14
N ASP A 204 -44.37 22.85 -10.24
CA ASP A 204 -44.23 24.24 -10.66
C ASP A 204 -43.87 24.29 -12.14
N SER A 205 -44.79 24.84 -12.93
CA SER A 205 -44.65 24.99 -14.37
C SER A 205 -43.62 26.04 -14.78
N ASP A 206 -43.28 26.99 -13.91
CA ASP A 206 -42.37 28.09 -14.22
C ASP A 206 -40.93 27.63 -13.99
N THR A 207 -40.67 26.97 -12.87
CA THR A 207 -39.34 26.40 -12.56
C THR A 207 -39.11 25.00 -13.13
N LYS A 208 -40.14 24.39 -13.74
CA LYS A 208 -40.10 23.02 -14.30
C LYS A 208 -39.62 21.96 -13.31
N ARG A 209 -40.05 22.08 -12.05
CA ARG A 209 -39.64 21.19 -10.94
C ARG A 209 -40.81 20.90 -10.01
N TYR A 210 -40.72 19.79 -9.29
CA TYR A 210 -41.57 19.57 -8.13
C TYR A 210 -41.03 20.35 -6.94
N TRP A 211 -41.90 21.08 -6.27
CA TRP A 211 -41.63 21.72 -4.99
C TRP A 211 -42.19 20.81 -3.90
N CYS A 212 -41.31 20.05 -3.26
CA CYS A 212 -41.67 19.17 -2.16
C CYS A 212 -41.08 19.69 -0.84
N ASP A 213 -41.81 19.48 0.26
CA ASP A 213 -41.25 19.54 1.60
C ASP A 213 -40.54 18.21 1.89
N ILE A 214 -39.31 18.29 2.38
CA ILE A 214 -38.54 17.14 2.86
C ILE A 214 -38.38 17.27 4.37
N ALA A 215 -38.46 16.14 5.08
CA ALA A 215 -38.29 16.14 6.53
C ALA A 215 -36.91 16.67 6.95
N THR A 216 -36.89 17.56 7.97
CA THR A 216 -35.65 18.15 8.53
C THR A 216 -35.50 17.94 10.04
N ASN A 217 -36.56 17.53 10.72
CA ASN A 217 -36.57 17.36 12.17
C ASN A 217 -36.02 15.98 12.56
N LYS A 218 -34.76 15.95 13.02
CA LYS A 218 -34.13 14.72 13.52
C LYS A 218 -34.74 14.27 14.85
N CYS A 219 -34.65 12.97 15.12
CA CYS A 219 -34.95 12.38 16.42
C CYS A 219 -34.17 13.04 17.57
N SER A 220 -34.68 12.95 18.81
CA SER A 220 -34.11 13.67 19.97
C SER A 220 -32.68 13.28 20.36
N ASN A 221 -32.25 12.06 20.05
CA ASN A 221 -30.92 11.52 20.37
C ASN A 221 -29.99 11.45 19.15
N TRP A 222 -30.22 12.28 18.13
CA TRP A 222 -29.52 12.21 16.85
C TRP A 222 -28.00 12.34 16.96
N GLN A 223 -27.49 13.10 17.94
CA GLN A 223 -26.06 13.35 18.09
C GLN A 223 -25.25 12.07 18.32
N SER A 224 -25.85 11.04 18.94
CA SER A 224 -25.18 9.74 19.15
C SER A 224 -25.39 8.74 18.01
N ARG A 225 -26.09 9.13 16.95
CA ARG A 225 -26.46 8.28 15.81
C ARG A 225 -25.77 8.70 14.50
N ILE A 226 -24.82 9.61 14.58
CA ILE A 226 -24.11 10.15 13.42
C ILE A 226 -23.10 9.13 12.91
N THR A 227 -23.23 8.79 11.62
CA THR A 227 -22.29 7.98 10.85
C THR A 227 -21.49 8.89 9.90
N LYS A 228 -20.17 8.67 9.83
CA LYS A 228 -19.25 9.44 8.98
C LYS A 228 -18.41 8.51 8.11
N THR A 229 -17.92 9.03 6.98
CA THR A 229 -16.85 8.42 6.18
C THR A 229 -15.48 8.92 6.64
N ILE A 230 -14.39 8.15 6.46
CA ILE A 230 -13.02 8.68 6.70
C ILE A 230 -12.54 9.47 5.50
N SER A 231 -12.60 8.83 4.34
CA SER A 231 -11.97 9.31 3.13
C SER A 231 -12.72 8.83 1.92
N THR A 232 -12.59 9.63 0.89
CA THR A 232 -13.16 9.37 -0.42
C THR A 232 -12.04 9.47 -1.44
N THR A 233 -12.10 8.59 -2.42
CA THR A 233 -11.10 8.52 -3.48
C THR A 233 -11.79 8.67 -4.82
N LEU A 234 -11.41 9.70 -5.58
CA LEU A 234 -11.73 9.75 -7.00
C LEU A 234 -10.89 8.70 -7.74
N VAL A 235 -11.55 7.77 -8.42
CA VAL A 235 -10.93 6.61 -9.06
C VAL A 235 -10.42 7.01 -10.46
N PRO A 236 -9.28 6.48 -10.92
CA PRO A 236 -8.88 6.57 -12.32
C PRO A 236 -9.98 6.03 -13.25
N GLN A 237 -10.12 6.64 -14.43
CA GLN A 237 -11.24 6.36 -15.35
C GLN A 237 -11.13 5.01 -16.08
N THR A 238 -10.19 4.15 -15.70
CA THR A 238 -9.99 2.86 -16.38
C THR A 238 -10.88 1.80 -15.75
N ALA A 239 -11.47 0.95 -16.60
CA ALA A 239 -12.27 -0.18 -16.14
C ALA A 239 -11.48 -1.07 -15.15
N THR A 240 -10.19 -1.27 -15.36
CA THR A 240 -9.31 -2.04 -14.46
C THR A 240 -9.26 -1.44 -13.04
N GLU A 241 -9.13 -0.12 -12.89
CA GLU A 241 -9.07 0.52 -11.58
C GLU A 241 -10.42 0.51 -10.87
N ILE A 242 -11.51 0.75 -11.62
CA ILE A 242 -12.87 0.66 -11.09
C ILE A 242 -13.16 -0.77 -10.61
N LYS A 243 -12.80 -1.79 -11.37
CA LYS A 243 -12.93 -3.20 -10.97
C LYS A 243 -12.13 -3.53 -9.72
N ASN A 244 -10.89 -3.04 -9.63
CA ASN A 244 -10.06 -3.22 -8.44
C ASN A 244 -10.73 -2.63 -7.19
N ARG A 245 -11.31 -1.43 -7.32
CA ARG A 245 -12.08 -0.79 -6.24
C ARG A 245 -13.32 -1.60 -5.88
N LEU A 246 -14.02 -2.12 -6.89
CA LEU A 246 -15.19 -2.99 -6.69
C LEU A 246 -14.88 -4.23 -5.86
N LEU A 247 -13.66 -4.78 -5.92
CA LEU A 247 -13.27 -5.91 -5.05
C LEU A 247 -13.22 -5.56 -3.55
N LYS A 248 -13.17 -4.26 -3.21
CA LYS A 248 -13.17 -3.75 -1.83
C LYS A 248 -14.55 -3.23 -1.37
N GLY A 249 -15.38 -2.79 -2.29
CA GLY A 249 -16.76 -2.37 -2.04
C GLY A 249 -17.38 -1.73 -3.28
N PRO A 250 -18.70 -1.50 -3.31
CA PRO A 250 -19.32 -0.75 -4.39
C PRO A 250 -18.75 0.67 -4.48
N VAL A 251 -18.95 1.33 -5.62
CA VAL A 251 -18.45 2.69 -5.88
C VAL A 251 -19.58 3.56 -6.42
N ALA A 252 -19.54 4.86 -6.13
CA ALA A 252 -20.54 5.81 -6.62
C ALA A 252 -20.06 6.45 -7.92
N ALA A 253 -20.93 6.53 -8.92
CA ALA A 253 -20.67 7.21 -10.18
C ALA A 253 -21.57 8.45 -10.29
N GLY A 254 -20.97 9.61 -10.54
CA GLY A 254 -21.65 10.90 -10.65
C GLY A 254 -21.53 11.49 -12.04
N SER A 255 -22.32 12.53 -12.33
CA SER A 255 -22.35 13.19 -13.64
C SER A 255 -22.57 12.20 -14.80
N ILE A 256 -23.37 11.16 -14.59
CA ILE A 256 -23.71 10.18 -15.62
C ILE A 256 -24.66 10.82 -16.61
N LEU A 257 -24.39 10.66 -17.91
CA LEU A 257 -25.14 11.30 -18.98
C LEU A 257 -26.44 10.54 -19.29
N ILE A 258 -27.59 11.11 -18.92
CA ILE A 258 -28.90 10.50 -19.16
C ILE A 258 -29.55 11.11 -20.40
N TYR A 259 -29.85 10.26 -21.37
CA TYR A 259 -30.54 10.58 -22.62
C TYR A 259 -32.00 10.08 -22.58
N ASP A 260 -32.78 10.47 -23.59
CA ASP A 260 -34.23 10.24 -23.64
C ASP A 260 -34.60 8.73 -23.66
N ASP A 261 -33.79 7.89 -24.30
CA ASP A 261 -33.99 6.44 -24.36
C ASP A 261 -33.83 5.73 -23.01
N PHE A 262 -32.95 6.23 -22.15
CA PHE A 262 -32.61 5.66 -20.83
C PHE A 262 -33.84 5.45 -19.94
N TYR A 263 -34.81 6.36 -19.95
CA TYR A 263 -35.98 6.31 -19.07
C TYR A 263 -36.82 5.03 -19.26
N SER A 264 -36.81 4.48 -20.48
CA SER A 264 -37.56 3.29 -20.85
C SER A 264 -36.84 1.97 -20.55
N TYR A 265 -35.59 2.01 -20.06
CA TYR A 265 -34.83 0.80 -19.78
C TYR A 265 -35.58 -0.18 -18.87
N SER A 266 -35.66 -1.44 -19.30
CA SER A 266 -36.29 -2.53 -18.54
C SER A 266 -35.30 -3.65 -18.22
N SER A 267 -34.56 -4.16 -19.20
CA SER A 267 -33.60 -5.26 -18.99
C SER A 267 -32.53 -5.33 -20.08
N GLY A 268 -31.52 -6.18 -19.89
CA GLY A 268 -30.42 -6.37 -20.84
C GLY A 268 -29.31 -5.31 -20.70
N ILE A 269 -28.41 -5.24 -21.68
CA ILE A 269 -27.20 -4.42 -21.63
C ILE A 269 -27.45 -3.09 -22.32
N TYR A 270 -27.71 -2.06 -21.51
CA TYR A 270 -27.99 -0.71 -21.98
C TYR A 270 -26.82 -0.15 -22.78
N LYS A 271 -27.18 0.41 -23.94
CA LYS A 271 -26.35 1.23 -24.80
C LYS A 271 -27.26 2.29 -25.42
N PHE A 272 -26.78 3.54 -25.48
CA PHE A 272 -27.47 4.61 -26.17
C PHE A 272 -27.83 4.21 -27.62
N VAL A 273 -29.08 4.41 -28.01
CA VAL A 273 -29.59 4.18 -29.35
C VAL A 273 -30.24 5.41 -29.96
N GLN A 274 -30.83 6.30 -29.14
CA GLN A 274 -31.43 7.52 -29.66
C GLN A 274 -31.67 8.60 -28.61
N CYS A 275 -31.77 9.83 -29.08
CA CYS A 275 -32.28 10.96 -28.33
C CYS A 275 -33.04 11.91 -29.25
N ILE A 276 -33.71 12.89 -28.65
CA ILE A 276 -34.41 13.95 -29.36
C ILE A 276 -33.45 15.16 -29.42
N PRO A 277 -33.10 15.65 -30.63
CA PRO A 277 -32.20 16.78 -30.79
C PRO A 277 -32.69 18.07 -30.11
N ASP A 278 -31.76 18.88 -29.62
CA ASP A 278 -32.08 20.11 -28.87
C ASP A 278 -32.79 21.16 -29.74
N ASP A 279 -32.45 21.26 -31.04
CA ASP A 279 -33.15 22.15 -31.98
C ASP A 279 -34.62 21.76 -32.14
N ILE A 280 -34.93 20.46 -32.13
CA ILE A 280 -36.31 19.96 -32.12
C ILE A 280 -36.99 20.26 -30.78
N LYS A 281 -36.31 20.00 -29.67
CA LYS A 281 -36.83 20.31 -28.32
C LYS A 281 -37.22 21.77 -28.18
N ASN A 282 -36.46 22.66 -28.82
CA ASN A 282 -36.66 24.10 -28.77
C ASN A 282 -37.69 24.63 -29.79
N SER A 283 -38.00 23.88 -30.85
CA SER A 283 -38.82 24.38 -31.98
C SER A 283 -40.14 23.65 -32.21
N LYS A 284 -40.35 22.49 -31.57
CA LYS A 284 -41.54 21.65 -31.77
C LYS A 284 -42.26 21.36 -30.45
N PRO A 285 -43.60 21.22 -30.46
CA PRO A 285 -44.33 20.74 -29.30
C PRO A 285 -43.95 19.28 -28.99
N VAL A 286 -43.99 18.90 -27.70
CA VAL A 286 -43.60 17.56 -27.21
C VAL A 286 -44.35 16.43 -27.93
N SER A 287 -45.60 16.66 -28.32
CA SER A 287 -46.44 15.70 -29.07
C SER A 287 -45.88 15.34 -30.46
N GLU A 288 -44.96 16.13 -31.00
CA GLU A 288 -44.31 15.87 -32.29
C GLU A 288 -42.93 15.25 -32.16
N TRP A 289 -42.31 15.25 -30.97
CA TRP A 289 -40.91 14.89 -30.83
C TRP A 289 -40.60 13.45 -31.23
N THR A 290 -41.55 12.53 -31.06
CA THR A 290 -41.39 11.11 -31.41
C THR A 290 -41.09 10.87 -32.90
N LYS A 291 -41.29 11.88 -33.76
CA LYS A 291 -40.95 11.85 -35.19
C LYS A 291 -39.48 12.14 -35.50
N TYR A 292 -38.71 12.65 -34.54
CA TYR A 292 -37.39 13.23 -34.78
C TYR A 292 -36.27 12.61 -33.95
N PHE A 293 -36.48 11.40 -33.43
CA PHE A 293 -35.40 10.66 -32.76
C PHE A 293 -34.22 10.47 -33.70
N GLN A 294 -33.01 10.66 -33.17
CA GLN A 294 -31.77 10.45 -33.90
C GLN A 294 -30.78 9.67 -33.04
N ASN A 295 -30.04 8.77 -33.69
CA ASN A 295 -28.89 8.09 -33.10
C ASN A 295 -27.64 8.99 -33.21
N ASP A 296 -27.73 10.20 -32.68
CA ASP A 296 -26.64 11.17 -32.65
C ASP A 296 -26.64 11.93 -31.32
N ARG A 297 -25.86 11.41 -30.37
CA ARG A 297 -25.76 11.98 -29.02
C ARG A 297 -25.15 13.39 -29.00
N THR A 298 -24.49 13.83 -30.08
CA THR A 298 -23.88 15.17 -30.14
C THR A 298 -24.90 16.29 -30.33
N LYS A 299 -26.12 15.93 -30.76
CA LYS A 299 -27.22 16.87 -30.97
C LYS A 299 -28.14 17.03 -29.77
N CYS A 300 -27.87 16.34 -28.68
CA CYS A 300 -28.75 16.24 -27.54
C CYS A 300 -28.00 16.62 -26.27
N THR A 301 -28.59 17.51 -25.48
CA THR A 301 -28.08 17.83 -24.14
C THR A 301 -28.58 16.77 -23.15
N PRO A 302 -27.68 15.93 -22.59
CA PRO A 302 -28.05 14.97 -21.56
C PRO A 302 -28.34 15.68 -20.23
N GLY A 303 -29.14 15.05 -19.38
CA GLY A 303 -29.16 15.41 -17.96
C GLY A 303 -28.11 14.63 -17.17
N LEU A 304 -27.88 15.04 -15.92
CA LEU A 304 -26.86 14.44 -15.06
C LEU A 304 -27.49 13.68 -13.90
N HIS A 305 -27.05 12.44 -13.71
CA HIS A 305 -27.53 11.55 -12.65
C HIS A 305 -26.38 10.93 -11.86
N ALA A 306 -26.68 10.42 -10.67
CA ALA A 306 -25.75 9.68 -9.83
C ALA A 306 -26.31 8.31 -9.48
N MET A 307 -25.47 7.27 -9.56
CA MET A 307 -25.85 5.88 -9.30
C MET A 307 -24.70 5.11 -8.63
N ALA A 308 -24.96 3.92 -8.11
CA ALA A 308 -23.93 3.07 -7.48
C ALA A 308 -23.56 1.89 -8.36
N ILE A 309 -22.29 1.75 -8.73
CA ILE A 309 -21.75 0.56 -9.41
C ILE A 309 -21.49 -0.50 -8.33
N VAL A 310 -22.13 -1.66 -8.47
CA VAL A 310 -22.09 -2.76 -7.48
C VAL A 310 -21.42 -4.03 -8.01
N GLY A 311 -21.07 -4.05 -9.29
CA GLY A 311 -20.48 -5.23 -9.93
C GLY A 311 -20.23 -5.02 -11.41
N TYR A 312 -19.80 -6.08 -12.08
CA TYR A 312 -19.48 -6.10 -13.50
C TYR A 312 -19.45 -7.53 -14.07
N ASP A 313 -19.56 -7.63 -15.40
CA ASP A 313 -19.40 -8.87 -16.16
C ASP A 313 -18.63 -8.59 -17.46
N ASP A 314 -17.48 -9.24 -17.64
CA ASP A 314 -16.59 -9.05 -18.79
C ASP A 314 -17.03 -9.83 -20.02
N ALA A 315 -17.75 -10.95 -19.82
CA ALA A 315 -18.29 -11.73 -20.93
C ALA A 315 -19.42 -10.95 -21.63
N GLY A 316 -20.24 -10.26 -20.85
CA GLY A 316 -21.26 -9.32 -21.34
C GLY A 316 -20.73 -7.91 -21.64
N GLY A 317 -19.60 -7.52 -21.05
CA GLY A 317 -18.99 -6.21 -21.23
C GLY A 317 -19.77 -5.06 -20.58
N TYR A 318 -20.26 -5.25 -19.36
CA TYR A 318 -21.12 -4.28 -18.67
C TYR A 318 -20.84 -4.12 -17.17
N TRP A 319 -21.23 -2.95 -16.65
CA TRP A 319 -21.33 -2.63 -15.23
C TRP A 319 -22.72 -3.01 -14.69
N ILE A 320 -22.78 -3.52 -13.47
CA ILE A 320 -24.02 -3.75 -12.72
C ILE A 320 -24.22 -2.53 -11.82
N VAL A 321 -25.35 -1.83 -11.98
CA VAL A 321 -25.54 -0.51 -11.38
C VAL A 321 -26.88 -0.43 -10.66
N LYS A 322 -26.87 -0.01 -9.40
CA LYS A 322 -28.05 0.25 -8.57
C LYS A 322 -28.54 1.67 -8.82
N ASN A 323 -29.82 1.83 -9.16
CA ASN A 323 -30.47 3.12 -9.38
C ASN A 323 -31.33 3.54 -8.17
N SER A 324 -31.86 4.76 -8.21
CA SER A 324 -32.65 5.41 -7.14
C SER A 324 -34.10 5.71 -7.56
N TRP A 325 -34.67 4.97 -8.51
CA TRP A 325 -36.04 5.13 -9.01
C TRP A 325 -36.98 3.98 -8.59
N GLY A 326 -36.66 3.34 -7.47
CA GLY A 326 -37.39 2.19 -6.95
C GLY A 326 -37.15 0.89 -7.70
N ASP A 327 -37.70 -0.20 -7.17
CA ASP A 327 -37.55 -1.56 -7.70
C ASP A 327 -38.51 -1.89 -8.87
N SER A 328 -39.45 -0.99 -9.16
CA SER A 328 -40.37 -1.10 -10.29
C SER A 328 -39.74 -0.65 -11.62
N TRP A 329 -38.61 0.06 -11.56
CA TRP A 329 -37.87 0.51 -12.74
C TRP A 329 -36.71 -0.45 -13.08
N GLY A 330 -36.44 -0.64 -14.37
CA GLY A 330 -35.32 -1.45 -14.83
C GLY A 330 -35.35 -2.91 -14.36
N ALA A 331 -34.17 -3.50 -14.16
CA ALA A 331 -33.98 -4.87 -13.71
C ALA A 331 -34.10 -4.93 -12.18
N LYS A 332 -35.32 -4.69 -11.67
CA LYS A 332 -35.62 -4.60 -10.23
C LYS A 332 -34.83 -3.49 -9.52
N GLY A 333 -34.83 -2.29 -10.08
CA GLY A 333 -34.09 -1.13 -9.58
C GLY A 333 -32.60 -1.10 -9.96
N TYR A 334 -32.17 -2.05 -10.79
CA TYR A 334 -30.82 -2.10 -11.36
C TYR A 334 -30.82 -1.85 -12.86
N ILE A 335 -29.69 -1.43 -13.39
CA ILE A 335 -29.41 -1.34 -14.82
C ILE A 335 -28.05 -1.96 -15.12
N TYR A 336 -27.93 -2.62 -16.28
CA TYR A 336 -26.66 -3.14 -16.78
C TYR A 336 -26.16 -2.21 -17.89
N ILE A 337 -25.08 -1.48 -17.64
CA ILE A 337 -24.60 -0.44 -18.56
C ILE A 337 -23.34 -0.92 -19.25
N LYS A 338 -23.33 -0.93 -20.58
CA LYS A 338 -22.14 -1.30 -21.36
C LYS A 338 -20.92 -0.46 -20.97
N TYR A 339 -19.73 -1.07 -20.95
CA TYR A 339 -18.48 -0.34 -20.70
C TYR A 339 -18.28 0.82 -21.67
N GLY A 340 -17.78 1.94 -21.15
CA GLY A 340 -17.54 3.19 -21.89
C GLY A 340 -18.80 3.97 -22.29
N GLU A 341 -20.01 3.51 -21.95
CA GLU A 341 -21.23 4.24 -22.30
C GLU A 341 -21.59 5.32 -21.28
N ILE A 342 -22.27 6.36 -21.78
CA ILE A 342 -22.86 7.47 -21.01
C ILE A 342 -21.97 8.12 -19.94
N GLY A 343 -20.64 8.03 -20.11
CA GLY A 343 -19.68 8.62 -19.20
C GLY A 343 -19.65 8.00 -17.80
N ILE A 344 -20.18 6.78 -17.61
CA ILE A 344 -20.29 6.16 -16.28
C ILE A 344 -18.93 6.00 -15.55
N GLU A 345 -17.84 5.88 -16.30
CA GLU A 345 -16.47 5.74 -15.78
C GLU A 345 -15.79 7.08 -15.50
N GLN A 346 -16.42 8.22 -15.86
CA GLN A 346 -15.77 9.53 -15.81
C GLN A 346 -15.55 10.02 -14.38
N TYR A 347 -16.54 9.88 -13.50
CA TYR A 347 -16.48 10.37 -12.13
C TYR A 347 -16.94 9.31 -11.14
N VAL A 348 -16.05 8.35 -10.91
CA VAL A 348 -16.26 7.24 -9.98
C VAL A 348 -15.53 7.52 -8.68
N TYR A 349 -16.23 7.39 -7.56
CA TYR A 349 -15.72 7.61 -6.21
C TYR A 349 -15.83 6.33 -5.39
N ALA A 350 -14.74 5.97 -4.73
CA ALA A 350 -14.70 4.91 -3.71
C ALA A 350 -14.71 5.53 -2.31
N LEU A 351 -15.40 4.87 -1.38
CA LEU A 351 -15.48 5.26 0.02
C LEU A 351 -14.61 4.35 0.89
N ASP A 352 -13.89 4.94 1.84
CA ASP A 352 -13.25 4.23 2.94
C ASP A 352 -13.89 4.67 4.27
N VAL A 353 -14.17 3.70 5.15
CA VAL A 353 -14.90 3.92 6.40
C VAL A 353 -14.04 3.63 7.62
N SER A 354 -14.21 4.45 8.67
CA SER A 354 -13.63 4.21 9.99
C SER A 354 -14.68 3.46 10.72
N VAL A 355 -14.59 2.15 10.60
CA VAL A 355 -15.03 1.38 11.74
C VAL A 355 -13.87 1.47 12.73
N THR A 356 -14.08 2.11 13.88
CA THR A 356 -13.41 1.63 15.09
C THR A 356 -13.95 0.22 15.32
N GLN A 357 -13.42 -0.73 14.54
CA GLN A 357 -13.63 -2.14 14.80
C GLN A 357 -13.25 -2.33 16.26
N PRO A 358 -14.09 -2.97 17.08
CA PRO A 358 -13.54 -3.63 18.21
C PRO A 358 -12.50 -4.59 17.63
N SER A 359 -11.24 -4.30 17.88
CA SER A 359 -10.13 -5.07 17.33
C SER A 359 -9.41 -5.66 18.51
N VAL A 360 -8.92 -6.88 18.35
CA VAL A 360 -8.06 -7.50 19.33
C VAL A 360 -6.73 -7.80 18.67
N THR A 361 -5.66 -7.31 19.28
CA THR A 361 -4.30 -7.66 18.92
C THR A 361 -3.83 -8.69 19.92
N ALA A 362 -3.45 -9.87 19.43
CA ALA A 362 -2.82 -10.88 20.25
C ALA A 362 -1.29 -10.79 20.11
N TRP A 363 -0.62 -10.63 21.24
CA TRP A 363 0.82 -10.68 21.33
C TRP A 363 1.26 -11.86 22.19
N ALA A 364 2.06 -12.76 21.60
CA ALA A 364 2.67 -13.86 22.31
C ALA A 364 4.11 -13.50 22.69
N SER A 365 4.45 -13.64 23.97
CA SER A 365 5.80 -13.37 24.46
C SER A 365 6.25 -14.40 25.51
N PRO A 366 7.47 -14.96 25.38
CA PRO A 366 8.40 -14.78 24.25
C PRO A 366 7.93 -15.53 22.98
N ALA A 367 8.25 -14.99 21.79
CA ALA A 367 7.87 -15.59 20.50
C ALA A 367 8.70 -16.83 20.11
N ASN A 368 9.90 -16.96 20.70
CA ASN A 368 10.74 -18.15 20.60
C ASN A 368 11.02 -18.63 22.02
N VAL A 369 10.70 -19.89 22.31
CA VAL A 369 10.85 -20.48 23.65
C VAL A 369 11.38 -21.89 23.54
N THR A 370 12.23 -22.30 24.47
CA THR A 370 12.73 -23.69 24.56
C THR A 370 11.96 -24.40 25.66
N LEU A 371 11.65 -25.69 25.47
CA LEU A 371 11.17 -26.53 26.56
C LEU A 371 12.20 -26.47 27.73
N SER A 372 11.73 -26.40 28.96
CA SER A 372 12.56 -26.46 30.18
C SER A 372 11.89 -27.41 31.15
N GLY A 373 12.52 -28.55 31.44
CA GLY A 373 11.89 -29.64 32.19
C GLY A 373 10.71 -30.27 31.44
N GLY A 374 10.75 -30.24 30.09
CA GLY A 374 9.70 -30.80 29.23
C GLY A 374 8.48 -29.90 28.99
N GLN A 375 8.48 -28.66 29.48
CA GLN A 375 7.40 -27.69 29.23
C GLN A 375 7.93 -26.29 28.90
N ALA A 376 7.20 -25.53 28.10
CA ALA A 376 7.45 -24.12 27.82
C ALA A 376 6.20 -23.31 28.11
N GLN A 377 6.34 -22.18 28.81
CA GLN A 377 5.23 -21.27 29.10
C GLN A 377 5.37 -19.98 28.28
N VAL A 378 4.27 -19.58 27.64
CA VAL A 378 4.18 -18.33 26.87
C VAL A 378 2.99 -17.52 27.35
N SER A 379 3.17 -16.22 27.49
CA SER A 379 2.09 -15.28 27.77
C SER A 379 1.44 -14.84 26.46
N LEU A 380 0.12 -14.97 26.36
CA LEU A 380 -0.70 -14.44 25.29
C LEU A 380 -1.45 -13.22 25.81
N THR A 381 -1.03 -12.03 25.41
CA THR A 381 -1.69 -10.77 25.78
C THR A 381 -2.62 -10.34 24.65
N CYS A 382 -3.90 -10.18 24.97
CA CYS A 382 -4.95 -9.74 24.07
C CYS A 382 -5.29 -8.27 24.38
N THR A 383 -4.81 -7.34 23.57
CA THR A 383 -5.15 -5.91 23.71
C THR A 383 -6.34 -5.59 22.83
N THR A 384 -7.34 -4.87 23.36
CA THR A 384 -8.51 -4.46 22.58
C THR A 384 -8.55 -2.96 22.33
N GLN A 385 -9.11 -2.56 21.20
CA GLN A 385 -9.60 -1.20 20.94
C GLN A 385 -11.11 -1.27 20.70
N GLY A 386 -11.87 -0.22 21.01
CA GLY A 386 -13.33 -0.20 20.86
C GLY A 386 -14.10 -0.83 22.04
N ASN A 387 -15.44 -0.84 21.96
CA ASN A 387 -16.30 -1.41 23.00
C ASN A 387 -16.37 -2.94 22.88
N VAL A 388 -15.79 -3.67 23.84
CA VAL A 388 -15.74 -5.14 23.87
C VAL A 388 -16.46 -5.68 25.12
N SER A 389 -17.39 -6.63 24.94
CA SER A 389 -18.15 -7.24 26.04
C SER A 389 -17.53 -8.56 26.54
N SER A 390 -16.75 -9.24 25.70
CA SER A 390 -15.99 -10.44 26.08
C SER A 390 -14.73 -10.63 25.24
N ILE A 391 -13.63 -11.03 25.88
CA ILE A 391 -12.37 -11.43 25.23
C ILE A 391 -12.13 -12.92 25.51
N GLU A 392 -11.83 -13.68 24.47
CA GLU A 392 -11.53 -15.10 24.55
C GLU A 392 -10.16 -15.41 23.94
N GLY A 393 -9.45 -16.40 24.48
CA GLY A 393 -8.15 -16.84 23.99
C GLY A 393 -8.05 -18.36 23.86
N ARG A 394 -7.22 -18.81 22.92
CA ARG A 394 -6.85 -20.22 22.69
C ARG A 394 -5.33 -20.36 22.52
N CYS A 395 -4.77 -21.50 22.91
CA CYS A 395 -3.33 -21.75 22.86
C CYS A 395 -2.93 -22.58 21.63
N PHE A 396 -3.78 -23.55 21.25
CA PHE A 396 -3.64 -24.33 20.03
C PHE A 396 -4.76 -23.96 19.04
N SER A 397 -4.51 -24.09 17.74
CA SER A 397 -5.53 -23.85 16.70
C SER A 397 -6.72 -24.82 16.81
N SER A 398 -6.50 -26.01 17.37
CA SER A 398 -7.52 -27.03 17.65
C SER A 398 -8.30 -26.82 18.94
N ASP A 399 -7.88 -25.92 19.81
CA ASP A 399 -8.55 -25.69 21.10
C ASP A 399 -9.90 -25.01 20.92
N ASN A 400 -10.82 -25.31 21.83
CA ASN A 400 -11.99 -24.47 22.05
C ASN A 400 -11.57 -23.12 22.66
N TRP A 401 -12.23 -22.05 22.22
CA TRP A 401 -12.06 -20.72 22.78
C TRP A 401 -12.53 -20.66 24.24
N SER A 402 -11.81 -19.90 25.07
CA SER A 402 -12.09 -19.76 26.50
C SER A 402 -11.96 -18.31 26.95
N ALA A 403 -12.84 -17.87 27.85
CA ALA A 403 -12.83 -16.51 28.36
C ALA A 403 -11.53 -16.17 29.09
N ILE A 404 -11.02 -14.95 28.89
CA ILE A 404 -9.87 -14.42 29.65
C ILE A 404 -10.43 -13.69 30.87
N THR A 405 -10.27 -14.28 32.05
CA THR A 405 -10.89 -13.81 33.30
C THR A 405 -9.98 -12.93 34.17
N SER A 406 -8.70 -12.79 33.82
CA SER A 406 -7.72 -11.97 34.55
C SER A 406 -7.05 -10.97 33.61
N GLY A 407 -7.55 -9.73 33.61
CA GLY A 407 -7.02 -8.63 32.79
C GLY A 407 -7.08 -8.93 31.29
N THR A 408 -5.94 -8.86 30.61
CA THR A 408 -5.79 -9.06 29.15
C THR A 408 -4.95 -10.28 28.78
N THR A 409 -4.51 -11.11 29.72
CA THR A 409 -3.47 -12.13 29.46
C THR A 409 -3.92 -13.55 29.78
N LYS A 410 -3.64 -14.49 28.87
CA LYS A 410 -3.80 -15.95 29.03
C LYS A 410 -2.42 -16.60 28.97
N TYR A 411 -2.15 -17.58 29.85
CA TYR A 411 -0.90 -18.34 29.81
C TYR A 411 -1.09 -19.65 29.05
N CYS A 412 -0.21 -19.92 28.09
CA CYS A 412 -0.19 -21.12 27.27
C CYS A 412 1.01 -21.99 27.65
N THR A 413 0.78 -23.29 27.83
CA THR A 413 1.82 -24.28 28.14
C THR A 413 1.97 -25.27 26.99
N TYR A 414 3.18 -25.39 26.47
CA TYR A 414 3.54 -26.29 25.38
C TYR A 414 4.46 -27.39 25.89
N THR A 415 4.28 -28.62 25.42
CA THR A 415 5.04 -29.80 25.88
C THR A 415 5.83 -30.48 24.76
N SER A 416 5.74 -29.99 23.53
CA SER A 416 6.47 -30.52 22.38
C SER A 416 6.97 -29.41 21.48
N ALA A 417 8.09 -29.65 20.81
CA ALA A 417 8.67 -28.72 19.86
C ALA A 417 7.78 -28.59 18.62
N GLY A 418 7.66 -27.38 18.09
CA GLY A 418 6.78 -27.09 16.96
C GLY A 418 6.47 -25.60 16.82
N ASN A 419 5.76 -25.26 15.76
CA ASN A 419 5.24 -23.91 15.54
C ASN A 419 3.76 -23.88 15.91
N TYR A 420 3.40 -22.94 16.77
CA TYR A 420 2.06 -22.79 17.31
C TYR A 420 1.52 -21.40 17.00
N THR A 421 0.23 -21.35 16.70
CA THR A 421 -0.51 -20.12 16.45
C THR A 421 -1.62 -20.00 17.50
N PRO A 422 -1.31 -19.50 18.72
CA PRO A 422 -2.36 -19.15 19.67
C PRO A 422 -3.25 -18.06 19.07
N GLY A 423 -4.37 -17.70 19.70
CA GLY A 423 -5.31 -16.72 19.16
C GLY A 423 -6.09 -15.98 20.24
N CYS A 424 -6.46 -14.73 19.96
CA CYS A 424 -7.44 -13.96 20.72
C CYS A 424 -8.63 -13.62 19.81
N ARG A 425 -9.84 -13.58 20.37
CA ARG A 425 -11.03 -13.08 19.68
C ARG A 425 -11.92 -12.28 20.61
N ILE A 426 -12.86 -11.56 20.03
CA ILE A 426 -13.84 -10.73 20.74
C ILE A 426 -15.27 -11.15 20.39
N ASN A 427 -16.16 -11.07 21.37
CA ASN A 427 -17.62 -11.22 21.20
C ASN A 427 -18.05 -12.43 20.34
N GLY A 428 -17.30 -13.54 20.37
CA GLY A 428 -17.57 -14.74 19.55
C GLY A 428 -17.34 -14.59 18.03
N THR A 429 -16.85 -13.44 17.55
CA THR A 429 -16.55 -13.18 16.13
C THR A 429 -15.13 -13.61 15.74
N ILE A 430 -14.93 -14.00 14.48
CA ILE A 430 -13.63 -14.48 13.96
C ILE A 430 -12.82 -13.26 13.50
N THR A 431 -12.07 -12.66 14.42
CA THR A 431 -10.93 -11.78 14.11
C THR A 431 -9.67 -12.46 14.64
N ASP A 432 -9.10 -13.37 13.84
CA ASP A 432 -7.82 -14.01 14.16
C ASP A 432 -6.68 -13.04 13.81
N ASN A 433 -6.23 -12.24 14.77
CA ASN A 433 -4.97 -11.47 14.63
C ASN A 433 -4.01 -11.86 15.74
N VAL A 434 -3.01 -12.66 15.38
CA VAL A 434 -1.82 -12.88 16.21
C VAL A 434 -0.64 -12.40 15.42
N ASP A 435 -0.01 -11.33 15.89
CA ASP A 435 1.10 -10.68 15.19
C ASP A 435 2.37 -11.56 15.21
N THR A 436 2.44 -12.54 16.12
CA THR A 436 3.64 -13.37 16.30
C THR A 436 3.29 -14.84 16.53
N ALA A 437 3.60 -15.70 15.55
CA ALA A 437 3.60 -17.15 15.75
C ALA A 437 4.63 -17.53 16.82
N ILE A 438 4.34 -18.56 17.63
CA ILE A 438 5.26 -19.08 18.64
C ILE A 438 6.05 -20.22 18.02
N SER A 439 7.38 -20.16 18.12
CA SER A 439 8.24 -21.31 17.87
C SER A 439 8.71 -21.90 19.19
N VAL A 440 8.29 -23.13 19.48
CA VAL A 440 8.78 -23.92 20.63
C VAL A 440 9.86 -24.85 20.13
N GLN A 441 11.05 -24.70 20.68
CA GLN A 441 12.20 -25.52 20.34
C GLN A 441 12.39 -26.65 21.35
N ALA A 442 12.89 -27.79 20.87
CA ALA A 442 13.30 -28.87 21.75
C ALA A 442 14.46 -28.43 22.64
N GLU A 443 14.51 -28.97 23.85
CA GLU A 443 15.64 -28.82 24.75
C GLU A 443 16.94 -29.25 24.03
N SER A 444 17.96 -28.40 24.03
CA SER A 444 19.24 -28.70 23.36
C SER A 444 20.01 -29.72 24.19
N SER A 445 20.28 -30.90 23.62
CA SER A 445 21.13 -31.91 24.25
C SER A 445 22.53 -31.87 23.64
N VAL A 446 23.56 -31.98 24.49
CA VAL A 446 24.97 -32.10 24.06
C VAL A 446 25.47 -33.51 24.35
N THR A 447 26.26 -34.07 23.44
CA THR A 447 27.04 -35.29 23.69
C THR A 447 28.52 -35.00 23.47
N ALA A 448 29.38 -35.65 24.25
CA ALA A 448 30.83 -35.49 24.18
C ALA A 448 31.47 -36.79 23.68
N THR A 449 32.42 -36.70 22.76
CA THR A 449 33.23 -37.83 22.30
C THR A 449 34.70 -37.42 22.20
N ILE A 450 35.63 -38.34 22.45
CA ILE A 450 37.07 -38.07 22.44
C ILE A 450 37.77 -38.96 21.40
N SER A 451 38.68 -38.38 20.61
CA SER A 451 39.51 -39.12 19.65
C SER A 451 41.00 -38.73 19.75
N PRO A 452 41.94 -39.71 19.78
CA PRO A 452 41.72 -41.17 19.79
C PRO A 452 41.11 -41.68 21.11
N SER A 453 40.41 -42.82 21.08
CA SER A 453 39.76 -43.40 22.26
C SER A 453 40.77 -43.79 23.36
N SER A 454 40.32 -43.77 24.62
CA SER A 454 41.11 -44.05 25.83
C SER A 454 42.13 -45.19 25.66
N GLY A 455 43.41 -44.90 25.94
CA GLY A 455 44.52 -45.86 25.85
C GLY A 455 45.69 -45.43 24.96
N SER A 456 45.59 -44.32 24.23
CA SER A 456 46.72 -43.77 23.45
C SER A 456 47.66 -42.95 24.34
N THR A 457 48.98 -43.13 24.17
CA THR A 457 50.05 -42.38 24.88
C THR A 457 50.22 -40.94 24.35
N SER A 458 49.16 -40.34 23.82
CA SER A 458 49.18 -38.99 23.24
C SER A 458 49.05 -37.92 24.33
N THR A 459 49.81 -36.84 24.19
CA THR A 459 49.69 -35.63 25.02
C THR A 459 48.57 -34.69 24.53
N SER A 460 47.87 -35.05 23.45
CA SER A 460 46.76 -34.29 22.88
C SER A 460 45.60 -35.18 22.44
N PHE A 461 44.37 -34.74 22.72
CA PHE A 461 43.12 -35.41 22.34
C PHE A 461 42.14 -34.40 21.76
N THR A 462 41.28 -34.83 20.83
CA THR A 462 40.21 -33.98 20.28
C THR A 462 38.91 -34.27 21.01
N LEU A 463 38.41 -33.30 21.77
CA LEU A 463 37.07 -33.28 22.35
C LEU A 463 36.10 -32.80 21.28
N THR A 464 35.22 -33.69 20.83
CA THR A 464 34.13 -33.35 19.90
C THR A 464 32.83 -33.24 20.67
N CYS A 465 32.25 -32.03 20.70
CA CYS A 465 30.97 -31.76 21.34
C CYS A 465 29.88 -31.72 20.25
N LEU A 466 29.01 -32.72 20.21
CA LEU A 466 27.92 -32.81 19.24
C LEU A 466 26.65 -32.21 19.84
N LEU A 467 26.07 -31.25 19.12
CA LEU A 467 24.82 -30.58 19.49
C LEU A 467 23.66 -31.15 18.66
N ALA A 468 22.55 -31.49 19.30
CA ALA A 468 21.28 -31.77 18.62
C ALA A 468 20.26 -30.66 18.91
N GLY A 469 19.72 -30.01 17.86
CA GLY A 469 18.77 -28.88 17.95
C GLY A 469 19.07 -27.74 16.95
N ALA A 470 18.21 -26.70 16.86
CA ALA A 470 18.31 -25.62 15.86
C ALA A 470 18.69 -24.22 16.43
N TYR A 471 19.82 -23.67 15.93
CA TYR A 471 20.34 -22.26 15.94
C TYR A 471 20.80 -21.59 17.27
N PRO A 472 21.66 -20.55 17.16
CA PRO A 472 23.03 -20.58 17.66
C PRO A 472 23.11 -20.60 19.19
N THR A 473 23.47 -21.73 19.75
CA THR A 473 23.77 -21.86 21.18
C THR A 473 25.27 -21.65 21.42
N LEU A 474 25.64 -20.96 22.48
CA LEU A 474 27.03 -20.90 22.94
C LEU A 474 27.40 -22.31 23.45
N LEU A 475 28.08 -23.08 22.60
CA LEU A 475 28.64 -24.39 22.95
C LEU A 475 29.98 -24.15 23.62
N GLU A 476 30.16 -24.70 24.82
CA GLU A 476 31.38 -24.52 25.59
C GLU A 476 32.00 -25.87 25.96
N GLY A 477 33.32 -25.94 25.98
CA GLY A 477 34.04 -27.12 26.44
C GLY A 477 35.26 -26.81 27.28
N LYS A 478 35.56 -27.70 28.21
CA LYS A 478 36.75 -27.64 29.07
C LYS A 478 37.50 -28.97 29.04
N CYS A 479 38.82 -28.89 29.13
CA CYS A 479 39.71 -30.05 28.97
C CYS A 479 40.10 -30.67 30.32
N LYS A 480 40.15 -29.86 31.37
CA LYS A 480 40.37 -30.27 32.76
C LYS A 480 39.23 -29.76 33.64
N PRO A 481 38.93 -30.45 34.76
CA PRO A 481 37.88 -30.01 35.68
C PRO A 481 38.05 -28.57 36.19
N ALA A 482 39.30 -28.13 36.39
CA ALA A 482 39.67 -26.82 36.90
C ALA A 482 39.78 -25.72 35.84
N ASP A 483 39.69 -26.05 34.54
CA ASP A 483 39.75 -25.04 33.48
C ASP A 483 38.45 -24.22 33.44
N SER A 484 38.58 -22.94 33.09
CA SER A 484 37.43 -22.12 32.71
C SER A 484 36.78 -22.64 31.43
N TRP A 485 35.46 -22.54 31.35
CA TRP A 485 34.71 -22.84 30.14
C TRP A 485 35.07 -21.85 29.02
N SER A 486 35.05 -22.34 27.78
CA SER A 486 35.41 -21.54 26.60
C SER A 486 34.58 -21.98 25.40
N ALA A 487 34.23 -21.03 24.54
CA ALA A 487 33.40 -21.25 23.36
C ALA A 487 34.06 -22.20 22.34
N ILE A 488 33.26 -23.05 21.71
CA ILE A 488 33.64 -23.93 20.59
C ILE A 488 32.94 -23.41 19.33
N ALA A 489 33.70 -23.12 18.27
CA ALA A 489 33.19 -22.58 17.00
C ALA A 489 32.32 -23.60 16.21
N PRO A 490 31.46 -23.17 15.27
CA PRO A 490 30.62 -24.07 14.46
C PRO A 490 31.49 -25.00 13.60
N GLY A 491 31.50 -26.30 13.93
CA GLY A 491 32.54 -27.27 13.52
C GLY A 491 32.93 -28.29 14.61
N TYR A 492 32.37 -28.14 15.82
CA TYR A 492 32.17 -29.16 16.87
C TYR A 492 33.39 -29.80 17.56
N SER A 493 34.62 -29.28 17.42
CA SER A 493 35.80 -29.88 18.08
C SER A 493 36.72 -28.88 18.80
N LYS A 494 37.27 -29.28 19.94
CA LYS A 494 38.31 -28.58 20.71
C LYS A 494 39.48 -29.53 20.99
N ILE A 495 40.71 -29.08 20.74
CA ILE A 495 41.91 -29.86 21.07
C ILE A 495 42.28 -29.63 22.54
N CYS A 496 42.40 -30.73 23.29
CA CYS A 496 42.81 -30.76 24.68
C CYS A 496 44.24 -31.28 24.80
N THR A 497 45.16 -30.43 25.26
CA THR A 497 46.57 -30.77 25.49
C THR A 497 46.88 -30.89 26.99
N TYR A 498 47.65 -31.91 27.32
CA TYR A 498 48.01 -32.25 28.70
C TYR A 498 49.54 -32.29 28.83
N SER A 499 50.06 -31.42 29.70
CA SER A 499 51.50 -31.26 29.95
C SER A 499 52.03 -32.15 31.08
N SER A 500 51.14 -32.70 31.90
CA SER A 500 51.48 -33.62 32.99
C SER A 500 50.77 -34.95 32.83
N ALA A 501 51.41 -36.02 33.29
CA ALA A 501 50.80 -37.33 33.33
C ALA A 501 49.66 -37.34 34.37
N GLY A 502 48.52 -37.92 34.02
CA GLY A 502 47.34 -37.90 34.89
C GLY A 502 46.06 -38.41 34.20
N SER A 503 45.00 -38.52 34.99
CA SER A 503 43.64 -38.84 34.54
C SER A 503 42.80 -37.56 34.44
N TYR A 504 42.20 -37.32 33.28
CA TYR A 504 41.44 -36.11 32.98
C TYR A 504 40.03 -36.43 32.48
N SER A 505 39.06 -35.59 32.83
CA SER A 505 37.65 -35.74 32.42
C SER A 505 37.19 -34.48 31.68
N PRO A 506 37.35 -34.42 30.35
CA PRO A 506 36.81 -33.35 29.52
C PRO A 506 35.28 -33.32 29.60
N ALA A 507 34.71 -32.13 29.40
CA ALA A 507 33.26 -31.94 29.45
C ALA A 507 32.80 -30.88 28.44
N CYS A 508 31.56 -31.05 27.96
CA CYS A 508 30.84 -30.10 27.13
C CYS A 508 29.59 -29.61 27.86
N ARG A 509 29.21 -28.34 27.65
CA ARG A 509 27.92 -27.79 28.09
C ARG A 509 27.35 -26.82 27.07
N VAL A 510 26.06 -26.51 27.23
CA VAL A 510 25.34 -25.56 26.38
C VAL A 510 24.75 -24.44 27.22
N ASN A 511 24.96 -23.19 26.80
CA ASN A 511 24.39 -21.99 27.41
C ASN A 511 24.57 -21.89 28.94
N GLY A 512 25.73 -22.32 29.47
CA GLY A 512 26.03 -22.24 30.90
C GLY A 512 25.23 -23.18 31.82
N THR A 513 24.44 -24.11 31.27
CA THR A 513 23.70 -25.11 32.06
C THR A 513 24.64 -26.08 32.80
N THR A 514 24.18 -26.65 33.92
CA THR A 514 24.94 -27.56 34.81
C THR A 514 24.91 -29.03 34.39
N SER A 515 24.26 -29.39 33.28
CA SER A 515 24.25 -30.77 32.77
C SER A 515 25.55 -31.04 32.02
N ASP A 516 26.61 -31.33 32.77
CA ASP A 516 27.89 -31.77 32.22
C ASP A 516 27.72 -33.17 31.61
N VAL A 517 27.92 -33.29 30.30
CA VAL A 517 28.10 -34.62 29.69
C VAL A 517 29.59 -34.92 29.70
N VAL A 518 29.99 -35.79 30.64
CA VAL A 518 31.37 -36.21 30.88
C VAL A 518 31.58 -37.54 30.15
N ASP A 519 32.54 -37.59 29.23
CA ASP A 519 33.00 -38.86 28.65
C ASP A 519 34.03 -39.52 29.59
N SER A 520 34.29 -40.81 29.38
CA SER A 520 35.18 -41.63 30.22
C SER A 520 36.57 -40.98 30.43
N PRO A 521 37.20 -41.12 31.61
CA PRO A 521 38.47 -40.47 31.92
C PRO A 521 39.60 -40.86 30.95
N VAL A 522 40.39 -39.86 30.53
CA VAL A 522 41.53 -39.99 29.62
C VAL A 522 42.83 -40.02 30.42
N ILE A 523 43.70 -41.00 30.16
CA ILE A 523 45.01 -41.14 30.81
C ILE A 523 46.11 -40.66 29.87
N VAL A 524 46.95 -39.73 30.34
CA VAL A 524 48.10 -39.18 29.60
C VAL A 524 49.41 -39.68 30.22
N SER A 525 50.32 -40.21 29.40
CA SER A 525 51.69 -40.59 29.77
C SER A 525 52.70 -39.76 28.95
N GLN A 526 53.66 -39.11 29.61
CA GLN A 526 54.54 -38.10 29.01
C GLN A 526 55.65 -38.72 28.12
N THR A 527 55.92 -38.15 26.93
CA THR A 527 57.27 -38.05 26.34
C THR A 527 57.32 -36.98 25.23
N ASP A 528 58.49 -36.34 25.15
CA ASP A 528 59.02 -35.42 24.12
C ASP A 528 58.90 -33.89 24.34
N SER A 529 60.04 -33.31 24.78
CA SER A 529 60.32 -31.88 24.88
C SER A 529 61.19 -31.40 23.70
N CYS A 530 60.97 -30.16 23.25
CA CYS A 530 61.53 -29.58 22.01
C CYS A 530 63.00 -29.13 22.08
N ALA A 531 63.92 -29.99 22.54
CA ALA A 531 65.36 -29.72 22.56
C ALA A 531 65.76 -28.34 23.15
N GLY A 532 64.98 -27.81 24.11
CA GLY A 532 65.22 -26.51 24.74
C GLY A 532 64.68 -25.28 24.01
N ILE A 533 63.98 -25.43 22.87
CA ILE A 533 63.35 -24.32 22.13
C ILE A 533 61.95 -24.04 22.69
N ASN A 534 61.69 -22.80 23.11
CA ASN A 534 60.35 -22.34 23.48
C ASN A 534 59.60 -21.91 22.21
N CYS A 535 58.63 -22.71 21.75
CA CYS A 535 57.89 -22.46 20.51
C CYS A 535 56.87 -21.31 20.61
N GLY A 536 56.76 -20.65 21.77
CA GLY A 536 55.87 -19.52 22.02
C GLY A 536 54.38 -19.84 21.84
N SER A 537 53.54 -18.81 21.85
CA SER A 537 52.09 -18.94 21.66
C SER A 537 51.74 -19.38 20.24
N ASN A 538 50.74 -20.26 20.09
CA ASN A 538 50.30 -20.85 18.80
C ASN A 538 51.34 -21.72 18.07
N GLY A 539 52.51 -21.98 18.66
CA GLY A 539 53.47 -23.00 18.23
C GLY A 539 53.32 -24.29 19.04
N TYR A 540 53.68 -25.43 18.45
CA TYR A 540 53.77 -26.71 19.13
C TYR A 540 55.07 -27.44 18.76
N CYS A 541 55.48 -28.34 19.65
CA CYS A 541 56.64 -29.18 19.44
C CYS A 541 56.25 -30.46 18.71
N SER A 542 57.00 -30.83 17.67
CA SER A 542 56.92 -32.17 17.08
C SER A 542 58.32 -32.64 16.70
N SER A 543 58.69 -33.88 17.07
CA SER A 543 59.99 -34.49 16.72
C SER A 543 61.22 -33.58 16.99
N GLY A 544 61.21 -32.83 18.09
CA GLY A 544 62.34 -31.96 18.47
C GLY A 544 62.45 -30.64 17.70
N SER A 545 61.45 -30.26 16.91
CA SER A 545 61.39 -28.97 16.19
C SER A 545 60.07 -28.24 16.46
N CYS A 546 60.09 -26.90 16.43
CA CYS A 546 58.90 -26.08 16.59
C CYS A 546 58.12 -25.96 15.26
N TYR A 547 56.81 -26.10 15.34
CA TYR A 547 55.87 -25.94 14.25
C TYR A 547 54.75 -24.99 14.67
N CYS A 548 54.15 -24.29 13.72
CA CYS A 548 52.97 -23.47 14.01
C CYS A 548 51.70 -24.31 13.93
N SER A 549 50.76 -24.04 14.84
CA SER A 549 49.42 -24.63 14.84
C SER A 549 48.67 -24.27 13.54
N PRO A 550 47.67 -25.06 13.11
CA PRO A 550 46.89 -24.76 11.91
C PRO A 550 46.34 -23.32 11.91
N ASN A 551 46.45 -22.62 10.78
CA ASN A 551 46.18 -21.18 10.59
C ASN A 551 47.23 -20.21 11.18
N TYR A 552 48.39 -20.71 11.61
CA TYR A 552 49.51 -19.91 12.09
C TYR A 552 50.81 -20.23 11.32
N GLY A 553 51.75 -19.29 11.27
CA GLY A 553 53.00 -19.37 10.52
C GLY A 553 54.05 -18.49 11.19
N ASN A 554 55.33 -18.84 11.07
CA ASN A 554 56.44 -18.05 11.61
C ASN A 554 56.89 -17.07 10.53
N CYS A 555 56.25 -15.90 10.50
CA CYS A 555 56.35 -14.95 9.40
C CYS A 555 57.63 -14.09 9.45
N ASP A 556 58.29 -14.03 10.61
CA ASP A 556 59.51 -13.25 10.86
C ASP A 556 60.76 -14.11 11.15
N ASN A 557 60.63 -15.45 11.09
CA ASN A 557 61.65 -16.45 11.44
C ASN A 557 62.14 -16.40 12.91
N SER A 558 61.35 -15.84 13.83
CA SER A 558 61.62 -15.82 15.27
C SER A 558 60.65 -16.72 16.04
N TRP A 559 61.15 -17.47 17.03
CA TRP A 559 60.30 -18.32 17.89
C TRP A 559 60.00 -17.68 19.25
N ASN A 560 60.71 -16.60 19.61
CA ASN A 560 60.62 -15.98 20.93
C ASN A 560 59.30 -15.25 21.18
N ASN A 561 58.58 -14.90 20.12
CA ASN A 561 57.28 -14.21 20.10
C ASN A 561 56.11 -15.15 19.72
N GLY A 562 56.36 -16.43 19.45
CA GLY A 562 55.35 -17.41 19.02
C GLY A 562 54.99 -17.30 17.54
N CYS A 563 54.03 -18.12 17.10
CA CYS A 563 53.57 -18.13 15.70
C CYS A 563 52.46 -17.10 15.46
N GLU A 564 52.59 -16.33 14.37
CA GLU A 564 51.59 -15.36 13.93
C GLU A 564 50.47 -16.02 13.13
N ILE A 565 49.30 -15.39 13.06
CA ILE A 565 48.19 -15.86 12.21
C ILE A 565 48.66 -15.88 10.75
N ASN A 566 48.58 -17.04 10.11
CA ASN A 566 48.98 -17.28 8.73
C ASN A 566 47.86 -16.83 7.80
N LEU A 567 47.88 -15.56 7.43
CA LEU A 567 47.05 -14.98 6.39
C LEU A 567 47.88 -14.72 5.14
N ASN A 568 48.40 -15.81 4.54
CA ASN A 568 48.72 -15.97 3.12
C ASN A 568 50.11 -16.59 2.88
N THR A 569 50.14 -17.82 2.39
CA THR A 569 50.84 -18.00 1.11
C THR A 569 49.83 -17.57 0.04
N ASN A 570 49.91 -16.31 -0.41
CA ASN A 570 49.60 -15.83 -1.77
C ASN A 570 49.16 -14.35 -1.84
N THR A 571 49.80 -13.70 -2.80
CA THR A 571 49.92 -12.30 -3.27
C THR A 571 48.64 -11.53 -3.56
N SER A 572 48.00 -11.13 -2.48
CA SER A 572 47.45 -9.78 -2.41
C SER A 572 47.46 -9.37 -0.94
N TYR A 573 46.88 -8.22 -0.61
CA TYR A 573 46.30 -7.92 0.71
C TYR A 573 47.24 -7.19 1.71
N CYS A 574 46.90 -6.00 2.21
CA CYS A 574 45.70 -5.74 3.02
C CYS A 574 45.45 -6.91 3.99
N GLY A 575 46.45 -7.18 4.83
CA GLY A 575 46.70 -8.44 5.53
C GLY A 575 48.07 -8.49 6.23
N SER A 576 48.92 -7.48 6.03
CA SER A 576 49.96 -7.13 7.01
C SER A 576 49.29 -6.71 8.33
N CYS A 577 49.93 -7.02 9.46
CA CYS A 577 49.45 -6.99 10.86
C CYS A 577 48.86 -5.67 11.39
N THR A 578 48.38 -4.76 10.54
CA THR A 578 47.78 -3.47 10.94
C THR A 578 46.71 -2.92 9.97
N TYR A 579 46.38 -3.56 8.83
CA TYR A 579 45.37 -3.01 7.90
C TYR A 579 44.40 -4.06 7.34
N SER A 580 43.19 -4.11 7.91
CA SER A 580 42.02 -4.71 7.27
C SER A 580 41.37 -3.69 6.33
N CYS A 581 40.83 -4.14 5.21
CA CYS A 581 40.14 -3.28 4.25
C CYS A 581 38.79 -2.83 4.87
N ASN A 582 38.39 -1.56 4.69
CA ASN A 582 37.15 -1.03 5.29
C ASN A 582 35.89 -1.70 4.73
N LEU A 583 34.76 -1.60 5.45
CA LEU A 583 33.45 -2.08 5.00
C LEU A 583 33.12 -1.51 3.61
N GLY A 584 32.89 -2.36 2.61
CA GLY A 584 32.63 -1.95 1.22
C GLY A 584 33.86 -1.95 0.29
N GLN A 585 35.04 -2.37 0.77
CA GLN A 585 36.22 -2.59 -0.05
C GLN A 585 36.43 -4.07 -0.34
N THR A 586 36.79 -4.39 -1.59
CA THR A 586 37.38 -5.69 -1.97
C THR A 586 38.88 -5.48 -2.17
N CYS A 587 39.68 -6.53 -2.33
CA CYS A 587 41.07 -6.34 -2.69
C CYS A 587 41.34 -7.01 -4.02
N SER A 588 42.13 -6.35 -4.82
CA SER A 588 42.58 -6.84 -6.11
C SER A 588 44.03 -6.42 -6.24
N SER A 589 44.88 -7.38 -6.60
CA SER A 589 46.29 -7.12 -6.92
C SER A 589 47.04 -6.34 -5.84
N GLY A 590 46.87 -6.72 -4.57
CA GLY A 590 47.62 -6.12 -3.46
C GLY A 590 47.11 -4.75 -2.97
N THR A 591 45.99 -4.25 -3.48
CA THR A 591 45.41 -2.95 -3.10
C THR A 591 43.95 -3.12 -2.68
N CYS A 592 43.51 -2.45 -1.62
CA CYS A 592 42.08 -2.30 -1.33
C CYS A 592 41.45 -1.54 -2.51
N VAL A 593 40.59 -2.19 -3.28
CA VAL A 593 39.88 -1.62 -4.42
C VAL A 593 38.37 -1.82 -4.26
N GLY A 594 37.63 -0.78 -4.61
CA GLY A 594 36.28 -0.61 -4.09
C GLY A 594 36.33 0.07 -2.72
N GLY A 595 35.34 0.92 -2.45
CA GLY A 595 35.27 1.83 -1.31
C GLY A 595 36.14 3.08 -1.39
N ASN A 596 36.41 3.55 -2.60
CA ASN A 596 36.52 4.99 -2.82
C ASN A 596 35.41 5.41 -3.80
N THR A 597 34.26 5.81 -3.27
CA THR A 597 33.37 6.74 -3.99
C THR A 597 33.90 8.16 -3.84
N THR A 598 35.20 8.38 -4.11
CA THR A 598 35.81 9.74 -4.11
C THR A 598 35.12 10.68 -5.11
N ASP A 599 34.30 10.14 -6.01
CA ASP A 599 33.53 10.90 -6.97
C ASP A 599 32.35 11.68 -6.33
N ASN A 600 31.94 11.36 -5.10
CA ASN A 600 30.93 12.10 -4.33
C ASN A 600 31.45 12.51 -2.94
N PRO A 601 31.98 13.73 -2.78
CA PRO A 601 32.52 14.21 -1.51
C PRO A 601 31.50 14.22 -0.38
N TRP A 602 31.95 13.86 0.83
CA TRP A 602 31.20 14.03 2.07
C TRP A 602 31.36 15.47 2.58
N ILE A 603 30.24 16.16 2.75
CA ILE A 603 30.18 17.49 3.36
C ILE A 603 29.86 17.33 4.85
N THR A 604 30.73 17.82 5.72
CA THR A 604 30.46 17.88 7.16
C THR A 604 29.48 19.00 7.46
N VAL A 605 28.36 18.64 8.10
CA VAL A 605 27.40 19.59 8.65
C VAL A 605 27.59 19.64 10.16
N ALA A 606 28.14 20.75 10.66
CA ALA A 606 28.44 20.93 12.07
C ALA A 606 27.19 20.77 12.96
N ALA A 607 27.40 20.27 14.17
CA ALA A 607 26.37 20.18 15.20
C ALA A 607 25.74 21.56 15.47
N GLY A 608 24.44 21.61 15.77
CA GLY A 608 23.75 22.85 16.09
C GLY A 608 22.30 22.88 15.61
N SER A 609 21.61 23.95 16.00
CA SER A 609 20.20 24.15 15.67
C SER A 609 19.97 24.73 14.28
N PHE A 610 18.83 24.39 13.68
CA PHE A 610 18.28 25.04 12.50
C PHE A 610 16.76 25.14 12.63
N VAL A 611 16.17 26.01 11.81
CA VAL A 611 14.71 26.15 11.74
C VAL A 611 14.17 25.14 10.73
N MET A 612 13.34 24.21 11.19
CA MET A 612 12.71 23.19 10.38
C MET A 612 11.27 23.59 10.04
N GLY A 613 10.87 23.36 8.78
CA GLY A 613 9.56 23.71 8.25
C GLY A 613 9.52 25.05 7.53
N CYS A 614 8.29 25.45 7.19
CA CYS A 614 8.01 26.62 6.36
C CYS A 614 8.70 27.90 6.87
N ALA A 615 9.49 28.58 6.02
CA ALA A 615 10.11 29.85 6.38
C ALA A 615 9.06 30.99 6.43
N ASP A 616 9.27 32.02 7.25
CA ASP A 616 8.26 33.10 7.37
C ASP A 616 8.03 33.88 6.06
N ALA A 617 9.07 33.95 5.21
CA ALA A 617 8.98 34.59 3.90
C ALA A 617 8.27 33.72 2.84
N ASP A 618 7.97 32.46 3.16
CA ASP A 618 7.34 31.51 2.24
C ASP A 618 5.83 31.47 2.42
N THR A 619 5.10 32.07 1.48
CA THR A 619 3.63 32.14 1.51
C THR A 619 2.95 30.92 0.89
N ASP A 620 3.70 30.03 0.22
CA ASP A 620 3.15 28.94 -0.59
C ASP A 620 3.15 27.58 0.15
N CYS A 621 3.41 27.61 1.46
CA CYS A 621 3.53 26.40 2.27
C CYS A 621 2.21 25.69 2.52
N PHE A 622 2.26 24.36 2.38
CA PHE A 622 1.18 23.46 2.76
C PHE A 622 1.16 23.17 4.26
N ALA A 623 0.04 22.65 4.77
CA ALA A 623 -0.09 22.25 6.18
C ALA A 623 0.96 21.20 6.60
N LYS A 624 1.35 20.30 5.68
CA LYS A 624 2.37 19.27 5.90
C LYS A 624 3.77 19.81 6.19
N GLU A 625 4.03 21.09 5.89
CA GLU A 625 5.30 21.78 6.13
C GLU A 625 5.30 22.57 7.46
N LYS A 626 4.21 22.49 8.23
CA LYS A 626 3.95 23.25 9.46
C LYS A 626 3.69 22.28 10.65
N PRO A 627 3.90 22.71 11.90
CA PRO A 627 4.44 24.00 12.31
C PRO A 627 5.94 24.16 12.04
N LYS A 628 6.36 25.41 11.87
CA LYS A 628 7.77 25.79 11.93
C LYS A 628 8.29 25.58 13.36
N HIS A 629 9.45 24.95 13.53
CA HIS A 629 10.00 24.64 14.84
C HIS A 629 11.53 24.55 14.81
N ASN A 630 12.17 24.66 15.98
CA ASN A 630 13.63 24.55 16.10
C ASN A 630 14.05 23.09 16.32
N VAL A 631 15.04 22.65 15.55
CA VAL A 631 15.62 21.31 15.66
C VAL A 631 17.13 21.42 15.83
N TYR A 632 17.67 20.72 16.83
CA TYR A 632 19.09 20.50 17.03
C TYR A 632 19.52 19.19 16.38
N LEU A 633 20.61 19.24 15.59
CA LEU A 633 21.25 18.04 15.06
C LEU A 633 22.69 17.94 15.59
N SER A 634 23.10 16.72 15.92
CA SER A 634 24.52 16.38 16.09
C SER A 634 25.29 16.60 14.79
N GLU A 635 26.62 16.60 14.86
CA GLU A 635 27.43 16.64 13.64
C GLU A 635 27.21 15.36 12.83
N TYR A 636 27.10 15.50 11.51
CA TYR A 636 27.01 14.39 10.57
C TYR A 636 27.67 14.79 9.26
N LYS A 637 27.91 13.81 8.39
CA LYS A 637 28.36 14.04 7.01
C LYS A 637 27.27 13.67 6.04
N ILE A 638 27.20 14.35 4.90
CA ILE A 638 26.23 14.07 3.83
C ILE A 638 26.86 14.27 2.46
N GLN A 639 26.51 13.43 1.51
CA GLN A 639 27.06 13.50 0.15
C GLN A 639 26.68 14.79 -0.58
N LYS A 640 27.67 15.41 -1.23
CA LYS A 640 27.52 16.67 -1.97
C LYS A 640 26.50 16.58 -3.10
N TYR A 641 26.52 15.47 -3.84
CA TYR A 641 25.66 15.20 -4.98
C TYR A 641 24.68 14.06 -4.68
N ALA A 642 23.60 13.95 -5.46
CA ALA A 642 22.85 12.70 -5.54
C ALA A 642 23.74 11.56 -6.06
N VAL A 643 23.46 10.32 -5.65
CA VAL A 643 24.19 9.13 -6.13
C VAL A 643 24.01 9.00 -7.63
N THR A 644 25.10 8.84 -8.37
CA THR A 644 25.06 8.76 -9.84
C THR A 644 24.90 7.33 -10.34
N ASN A 645 24.53 7.17 -11.62
CA ASN A 645 24.46 5.86 -12.27
C ASN A 645 25.78 5.08 -12.14
N SER A 646 26.92 5.71 -12.42
CA SER A 646 28.24 5.06 -12.32
C SER A 646 28.59 4.65 -10.89
N GLN A 647 28.17 5.42 -9.88
CA GLN A 647 28.36 5.06 -8.48
C GLN A 647 27.50 3.86 -8.11
N TYR A 648 26.21 3.90 -8.44
CA TYR A 648 25.27 2.81 -8.16
C TYR A 648 25.68 1.51 -8.86
N LYS A 649 26.16 1.60 -10.10
CA LYS A 649 26.67 0.45 -10.88
C LYS A 649 27.80 -0.27 -10.17
N LYS A 650 28.72 0.43 -9.50
CA LYS A 650 29.78 -0.21 -8.68
C LYS A 650 29.21 -1.10 -7.57
N CYS A 651 28.08 -0.75 -6.97
CA CYS A 651 27.41 -1.58 -5.95
C CYS A 651 26.74 -2.82 -6.55
N VAL A 652 26.17 -2.67 -7.75
CA VAL A 652 25.56 -3.77 -8.51
C VAL A 652 26.62 -4.76 -8.97
N ASP A 653 27.74 -4.27 -9.52
CA ASP A 653 28.87 -5.09 -9.98
C ASP A 653 29.52 -5.83 -8.80
N ALA A 654 29.49 -5.25 -7.59
CA ALA A 654 29.93 -5.90 -6.36
C ALA A 654 28.93 -6.95 -5.81
N GLY A 655 27.75 -7.13 -6.44
CA GLY A 655 26.73 -8.08 -6.04
C GLY A 655 25.94 -7.70 -4.78
N VAL A 656 26.07 -6.45 -4.30
CA VAL A 656 25.40 -5.97 -3.08
C VAL A 656 24.09 -5.27 -3.40
N CYS A 657 24.05 -4.48 -4.47
CA CYS A 657 22.84 -3.83 -4.96
C CYS A 657 22.21 -4.62 -6.12
N THR A 658 20.91 -4.46 -6.31
CA THR A 658 20.21 -4.92 -7.52
C THR A 658 20.13 -3.79 -8.55
N THR A 659 20.05 -4.11 -9.85
CA THR A 659 19.87 -3.08 -10.89
C THR A 659 18.59 -2.27 -10.67
N PRO A 660 18.54 -1.00 -11.14
CA PRO A 660 17.28 -0.26 -11.19
C PRO A 660 16.19 -1.06 -11.91
N LYS A 661 14.94 -0.85 -11.51
CA LYS A 661 13.80 -1.62 -12.03
C LYS A 661 13.51 -1.31 -13.50
N VAL A 662 13.89 -0.11 -13.94
CA VAL A 662 13.77 0.38 -15.31
C VAL A 662 15.08 1.08 -15.67
N SER A 663 15.71 0.67 -16.77
CA SER A 663 17.00 1.21 -17.23
C SER A 663 16.89 2.47 -18.10
N SER A 664 15.67 2.91 -18.45
CA SER A 664 15.38 4.14 -19.19
C SER A 664 14.96 5.30 -18.26
N SER A 665 15.22 6.53 -18.67
CA SER A 665 14.59 7.73 -18.09
C SER A 665 13.34 8.13 -18.91
N TYR A 666 12.75 9.28 -18.61
CA TYR A 666 11.53 9.74 -19.29
C TYR A 666 11.68 9.87 -20.80
N THR A 667 12.80 10.45 -21.26
CA THR A 667 13.06 10.72 -22.70
C THR A 667 14.18 9.86 -23.29
N ARG A 668 14.90 9.08 -22.47
CA ARG A 668 16.11 8.36 -22.89
C ARG A 668 15.94 6.86 -22.64
N SER A 669 15.80 6.09 -23.71
CA SER A 669 15.62 4.63 -23.66
C SER A 669 16.83 3.86 -23.15
N ASN A 670 18.03 4.43 -23.24
CA ASN A 670 19.27 3.83 -22.74
C ASN A 670 19.96 4.81 -21.77
N TYR A 671 19.55 4.77 -20.50
CA TYR A 671 19.98 5.70 -19.45
C TYR A 671 20.99 5.06 -18.48
N TYR A 672 20.57 4.03 -17.73
CA TYR A 672 21.38 3.44 -16.66
C TYR A 672 22.64 2.73 -17.16
N ASP A 673 22.54 2.01 -18.29
CA ASP A 673 23.64 1.23 -18.86
C ASP A 673 24.45 1.99 -19.92
N ASN A 674 24.28 3.31 -19.98
CA ASN A 674 24.93 4.16 -20.97
C ASN A 674 25.92 5.11 -20.31
N ALA A 675 27.20 4.95 -20.64
CA ALA A 675 28.30 5.75 -20.09
C ALA A 675 28.13 7.28 -20.26
N SER A 676 27.34 7.72 -21.25
CA SER A 676 27.04 9.15 -21.44
C SER A 676 26.22 9.74 -20.28
N PHE A 677 25.58 8.91 -19.46
CA PHE A 677 24.77 9.30 -18.30
C PHE A 677 25.39 8.84 -16.98
N ASP A 678 26.68 8.52 -16.94
CA ASP A 678 27.38 8.03 -15.75
C ASP A 678 27.35 9.01 -14.57
N ASN A 679 27.31 10.32 -14.85
CA ASN A 679 27.25 11.40 -13.85
C ASN A 679 25.82 11.87 -13.55
N TYR A 680 24.81 11.25 -14.14
CA TYR A 680 23.41 11.59 -13.90
C TYR A 680 22.91 10.82 -12.67
N PRO A 681 21.91 11.34 -11.94
CA PRO A 681 21.40 10.68 -10.74
C PRO A 681 20.83 9.30 -11.08
N VAL A 682 21.11 8.30 -10.24
CA VAL A 682 20.39 7.03 -10.36
C VAL A 682 18.91 7.25 -10.01
N ILE A 683 18.02 6.77 -10.87
CA ILE A 683 16.56 6.87 -10.78
C ILE A 683 15.93 5.49 -11.03
N ASN A 684 14.61 5.36 -10.86
CA ASN A 684 13.94 4.04 -10.90
C ASN A 684 14.51 3.04 -9.90
N VAL A 685 14.95 3.54 -8.75
CA VAL A 685 15.34 2.77 -7.57
C VAL A 685 14.32 3.00 -6.45
N ASP A 686 13.99 1.92 -5.74
CA ASP A 686 13.11 1.98 -4.59
C ASP A 686 13.88 2.40 -3.31
N TRP A 687 13.17 2.67 -2.22
CA TRP A 687 13.79 3.13 -0.96
C TRP A 687 14.73 2.07 -0.36
N TYR A 688 14.41 0.79 -0.52
CA TYR A 688 15.25 -0.29 -0.01
C TYR A 688 16.56 -0.41 -0.79
N GLN A 689 16.51 -0.26 -2.11
CA GLN A 689 17.68 -0.19 -2.99
C GLN A 689 18.58 0.99 -2.64
N ALA A 690 17.99 2.17 -2.39
CA ALA A 690 18.72 3.36 -1.95
C ALA A 690 19.40 3.13 -0.59
N ARG A 691 18.69 2.53 0.37
CA ARG A 691 19.23 2.17 1.69
C ARG A 691 20.39 1.17 1.59
N SER A 692 20.25 0.12 0.79
CA SER A 692 21.31 -0.89 0.58
C SER A 692 22.57 -0.26 0.02
N PHE A 693 22.46 0.66 -0.95
CA PHE A 693 23.62 1.39 -1.46
C PHE A 693 24.31 2.23 -0.38
N CYS A 694 23.53 3.00 0.39
CA CYS A 694 24.12 3.83 1.45
C CYS A 694 24.82 2.97 2.51
N GLN A 695 24.25 1.83 2.90
CA GLN A 695 24.90 0.87 3.80
C GLN A 695 26.19 0.30 3.22
N TRP A 696 26.19 -0.01 1.91
CA TRP A 696 27.36 -0.56 1.22
C TRP A 696 28.56 0.39 1.23
N ILE A 697 28.33 1.70 1.10
CA ILE A 697 29.39 2.72 1.19
C ILE A 697 29.72 3.14 2.64
N GLY A 698 29.23 2.40 3.63
CA GLY A 698 29.46 2.66 5.05
C GLY A 698 28.67 3.84 5.61
N GLY A 699 27.54 4.20 5.01
CA GLY A 699 26.63 5.25 5.48
C GLY A 699 25.19 4.77 5.62
N ARG A 700 24.25 5.71 5.58
CA ARG A 700 22.80 5.49 5.62
C ARG A 700 22.07 6.54 4.79
N LEU A 701 20.75 6.43 4.63
CA LEU A 701 19.97 7.57 4.16
C LEU A 701 19.96 8.66 5.25
N PRO A 702 20.00 9.96 4.87
CA PRO A 702 19.87 11.06 5.82
C PRO A 702 18.49 11.02 6.48
N SER A 703 18.39 11.55 7.71
CA SER A 703 17.07 11.86 8.23
C SER A 703 16.43 13.03 7.48
N GLU A 704 15.12 13.20 7.57
CA GLU A 704 14.40 14.35 6.98
C GLU A 704 14.98 15.67 7.52
N ALA A 705 15.27 15.73 8.81
CA ALA A 705 15.87 16.90 9.44
C ALA A 705 17.33 17.13 9.00
N GLU A 706 18.13 16.08 8.88
CA GLU A 706 19.49 16.18 8.33
C GLU A 706 19.44 16.75 6.92
N TRP A 707 18.59 16.18 6.06
CA TRP A 707 18.44 16.67 4.70
C TRP A 707 18.02 18.15 4.66
N GLU A 708 17.03 18.54 5.49
CA GLU A 708 16.54 19.93 5.51
C GLU A 708 17.61 20.90 6.02
N LYS A 709 18.35 20.56 7.08
CA LYS A 709 19.47 21.39 7.55
C LYS A 709 20.55 21.51 6.49
N ALA A 710 20.89 20.44 5.79
CA ALA A 710 21.89 20.46 4.72
C ALA A 710 21.47 21.36 3.54
N ALA A 711 20.17 21.47 3.26
CA ALA A 711 19.62 22.40 2.28
C ALA A 711 19.53 23.85 2.82
N ARG A 712 19.11 24.03 4.08
CA ARG A 712 18.78 25.34 4.67
C ARG A 712 19.95 26.07 5.32
N GLY A 713 20.93 25.38 5.87
CA GLY A 713 21.94 26.02 6.73
C GLY A 713 21.52 26.14 8.20
N PRO A 714 22.41 26.66 9.07
CA PRO A 714 22.18 26.75 10.50
C PRO A 714 21.24 27.90 10.88
N SER A 715 20.62 27.80 12.06
CA SER A 715 19.83 28.89 12.65
C SER A 715 20.68 30.16 12.82
N PRO A 716 20.14 31.37 12.56
CA PRO A 716 18.74 31.68 12.26
C PRO A 716 18.42 31.78 10.75
N ARG A 717 19.16 31.08 9.87
CA ARG A 717 18.90 31.14 8.41
C ARG A 717 17.53 30.52 8.08
N GLU A 718 16.63 31.35 7.55
CA GLU A 718 15.31 30.95 7.06
C GLU A 718 15.14 31.34 5.59
N VAL A 719 15.66 30.52 4.68
CA VAL A 719 15.51 30.73 3.22
C VAL A 719 14.47 29.81 2.60
N ILE A 720 13.82 30.26 1.53
CA ILE A 720 12.77 29.51 0.82
C ILE A 720 13.41 28.37 0.00
N TYR A 721 14.49 28.63 -0.72
CA TYR A 721 15.21 27.66 -1.56
C TYR A 721 16.64 27.43 -1.03
N PRO A 722 17.33 26.32 -1.40
CA PRO A 722 18.69 26.05 -0.93
C PRO A 722 19.66 27.22 -1.19
N TRP A 723 19.52 27.85 -2.36
CA TRP A 723 20.31 28.99 -2.84
C TRP A 723 19.85 30.36 -2.32
N GLY A 724 18.69 30.47 -1.65
CA GLY A 724 18.17 31.73 -1.12
C GLY A 724 16.68 31.95 -1.43
N ASN A 725 16.27 33.23 -1.47
CA ASN A 725 14.85 33.63 -1.63
C ASN A 725 14.51 34.10 -3.04
N THR A 726 15.43 33.95 -3.99
CA THR A 726 15.19 34.29 -5.40
C THR A 726 14.53 33.13 -6.12
N ASN A 727 13.60 33.45 -7.03
CA ASN A 727 12.92 32.48 -7.87
C ASN A 727 13.92 31.61 -8.64
N MET A 728 13.52 30.36 -8.87
CA MET A 728 14.28 29.41 -9.66
C MET A 728 14.38 29.85 -11.13
N THR A 729 15.55 29.66 -11.71
CA THR A 729 15.80 29.76 -13.15
C THR A 729 16.55 28.51 -13.62
N CYS A 730 16.53 28.23 -14.93
CA CYS A 730 17.17 27.03 -15.47
C CYS A 730 18.71 26.98 -15.35
N ASN A 731 19.37 28.05 -14.92
CA ASN A 731 20.79 28.04 -14.55
C ASN A 731 21.04 27.76 -13.06
N ILE A 732 19.99 27.79 -12.23
CA ILE A 732 20.08 27.58 -10.78
C ILE A 732 19.66 26.17 -10.40
N ALA A 733 18.65 25.58 -11.03
CA ALA A 733 18.25 24.20 -10.80
C ALA A 733 17.52 23.61 -12.01
N ASN A 734 17.47 22.27 -12.10
CA ASN A 734 16.68 21.57 -13.10
C ASN A 734 15.24 21.38 -12.64
N GLY A 735 14.28 21.98 -13.34
CA GLY A 735 12.85 21.97 -13.02
C GLY A 735 12.00 22.51 -14.16
N TYR A 736 10.77 22.91 -13.84
CA TYR A 736 9.87 23.62 -14.75
C TYR A 736 9.78 25.11 -14.36
N VAL A 737 10.21 26.00 -15.27
CA VAL A 737 10.12 27.46 -15.17
C VAL A 737 9.45 27.99 -16.44
N ASP A 738 8.12 27.94 -16.49
CA ASP A 738 7.26 28.16 -17.68
C ASP A 738 7.48 27.15 -18.84
N VAL A 739 8.68 26.58 -18.94
CA VAL A 739 9.11 25.50 -19.80
C VAL A 739 9.99 24.54 -18.99
N TYR A 740 10.06 23.27 -19.40
CA TYR A 740 11.03 22.34 -18.83
C TYR A 740 12.46 22.78 -19.18
N CYS A 741 13.32 22.93 -18.16
CA CYS A 741 14.72 23.32 -18.38
C CYS A 741 15.47 22.30 -19.23
N VAL A 742 15.35 21.02 -18.88
CA VAL A 742 15.90 19.89 -19.65
C VAL A 742 14.80 18.94 -20.14
N GLY A 743 13.71 18.78 -19.38
CA GLY A 743 12.64 17.82 -19.66
C GLY A 743 12.98 16.38 -19.25
N ASP A 744 14.09 16.20 -18.53
CA ASP A 744 14.57 14.96 -17.93
C ASP A 744 15.65 15.34 -16.88
N THR A 745 16.24 14.35 -16.22
CA THR A 745 17.43 14.51 -15.37
C THR A 745 18.62 15.11 -16.12
N SER A 746 19.54 15.72 -15.37
CA SER A 746 20.82 16.26 -15.86
C SER A 746 22.00 15.87 -14.98
N ASP A 747 23.23 16.09 -15.45
CA ASP A 747 24.47 15.84 -14.70
C ASP A 747 24.41 16.57 -13.34
N VAL A 748 24.72 15.85 -12.26
CA VAL A 748 24.61 16.34 -10.87
C VAL A 748 25.54 17.52 -10.56
N LYS A 749 26.47 17.85 -11.47
CA LYS A 749 27.44 18.95 -11.31
C LYS A 749 27.03 20.26 -12.01
N ASN A 750 25.90 20.27 -12.73
CA ASN A 750 25.57 21.39 -13.63
C ASN A 750 25.10 22.68 -12.93
N TYR A 751 24.58 22.61 -11.70
CA TYR A 751 23.87 23.74 -11.06
C TYR A 751 24.62 24.33 -9.86
N SER A 752 25.83 24.83 -10.08
CA SER A 752 26.66 25.37 -8.99
C SER A 752 26.06 26.61 -8.32
N SER A 753 25.31 27.42 -9.07
CA SER A 753 24.57 28.56 -8.53
C SER A 753 23.38 28.16 -7.65
N GLY A 754 22.93 26.91 -7.73
CA GLY A 754 21.87 26.33 -6.89
C GLY A 754 22.37 25.69 -5.60
N ALA A 755 23.67 25.77 -5.30
CA ALA A 755 24.24 25.11 -4.14
C ALA A 755 23.63 25.61 -2.82
N SER A 756 23.47 24.70 -1.86
CA SER A 756 23.04 25.03 -0.50
C SER A 756 24.12 25.82 0.26
N TYR A 757 23.78 26.30 1.46
CA TYR A 757 24.72 26.97 2.35
C TYR A 757 26.02 26.16 2.59
N TYR A 758 25.91 24.84 2.70
CA TYR A 758 27.05 23.95 2.92
C TYR A 758 27.71 23.48 1.61
N GLY A 759 27.25 23.98 0.45
CA GLY A 759 27.78 23.63 -0.86
C GLY A 759 27.24 22.32 -1.44
N LEU A 760 26.12 21.78 -0.91
CA LEU A 760 25.44 20.64 -1.52
C LEU A 760 24.70 21.06 -2.78
N MET A 761 24.76 20.22 -3.80
CA MET A 761 24.20 20.48 -5.13
C MET A 761 22.86 19.76 -5.28
N ASP A 762 22.00 20.27 -6.17
CA ASP A 762 20.70 19.68 -6.50
C ASP A 762 19.83 19.37 -5.26
N MET A 763 19.86 20.27 -4.26
CA MET A 763 18.97 20.17 -3.09
C MET A 763 17.57 20.72 -3.37
N GLY A 764 17.36 21.33 -4.54
CA GLY A 764 16.12 22.02 -4.94
C GLY A 764 15.79 21.76 -6.41
N GLY A 765 15.92 20.52 -6.89
CA GLY A 765 15.66 20.14 -8.28
C GLY A 765 16.43 18.91 -8.74
N ASN A 766 16.42 18.67 -10.06
CA ASN A 766 16.93 17.46 -10.72
C ASN A 766 16.14 16.20 -10.32
N VAL A 767 16.29 15.70 -9.10
CA VAL A 767 15.50 14.56 -8.59
C VAL A 767 15.09 14.78 -7.13
N TRP A 768 13.93 14.26 -6.77
CA TRP A 768 13.58 14.08 -5.37
C TRP A 768 14.60 13.14 -4.71
N ASN A 769 14.84 13.33 -3.41
CA ASN A 769 15.77 12.51 -2.65
C ASN A 769 14.98 11.68 -1.63
N TRP A 770 15.10 10.35 -1.70
CA TRP A 770 14.71 9.49 -0.60
C TRP A 770 15.50 9.86 0.67
N VAL A 771 14.80 9.94 1.80
CA VAL A 771 15.40 10.07 3.14
C VAL A 771 14.91 8.92 4.04
N ASN A 772 15.52 8.74 5.21
CA ASN A 772 15.30 7.59 6.07
C ASN A 772 13.89 7.54 6.70
N ASP A 773 13.32 8.71 6.98
CA ASP A 773 12.14 8.89 7.81
C ASP A 773 10.87 8.32 7.16
N TRP A 774 9.98 7.79 8.00
CA TRP A 774 8.61 7.53 7.60
C TRP A 774 7.85 8.85 7.45
N TYR A 775 6.95 8.92 6.46
CA TYR A 775 6.16 10.10 6.18
C TYR A 775 4.88 10.13 7.02
N SER A 776 4.60 11.30 7.60
CA SER A 776 3.31 11.65 8.20
C SER A 776 3.08 13.16 8.09
N ASP A 777 1.90 13.56 7.60
CA ASP A 777 1.52 14.97 7.42
C ASP A 777 1.59 15.76 8.72
N SER A 778 1.23 15.14 9.85
CA SER A 778 1.18 15.81 11.15
C SER A 778 2.48 15.72 11.96
N TYR A 779 3.50 15.03 11.46
CA TYR A 779 4.70 14.72 12.26
C TYR A 779 5.39 15.95 12.86
N TYR A 780 5.40 17.08 12.16
CA TYR A 780 6.04 18.31 12.66
C TYR A 780 5.39 18.85 13.95
N SER A 781 4.12 18.51 14.22
CA SER A 781 3.43 18.90 15.46
C SER A 781 3.91 18.13 16.70
N SER A 782 4.55 16.98 16.50
CA SER A 782 5.05 16.09 17.56
C SER A 782 6.53 15.73 17.39
N SER A 783 7.25 16.42 16.50
CA SER A 783 8.65 16.12 16.16
C SER A 783 9.56 16.41 17.36
N PRO A 784 10.44 15.47 17.76
CA PRO A 784 11.45 15.74 18.77
C PRO A 784 12.39 16.89 18.35
N THR A 785 12.82 17.68 19.32
CA THR A 785 13.70 18.83 19.07
C THR A 785 15.17 18.47 18.88
N SER A 786 15.58 17.22 19.12
CA SER A 786 16.96 16.76 18.98
C SER A 786 17.03 15.50 18.15
N ASN A 787 17.79 15.54 17.05
CA ASN A 787 18.00 14.42 16.11
C ASN A 787 16.71 13.65 15.74
N PRO A 788 15.63 14.32 15.27
CA PRO A 788 14.40 13.64 14.87
C PRO A 788 14.65 12.72 13.66
N THR A 789 13.96 11.57 13.67
CA THR A 789 14.10 10.49 12.67
C THR A 789 12.76 10.04 12.09
N GLY A 790 11.73 10.88 12.24
CA GLY A 790 10.38 10.60 11.78
C GLY A 790 9.59 9.73 12.77
N PRO A 791 8.33 9.39 12.43
CA PRO A 791 7.58 8.34 13.10
C PRO A 791 8.32 6.98 13.05
N SER A 792 8.08 6.11 14.02
CA SER A 792 8.71 4.78 14.08
C SER A 792 8.25 3.80 12.99
N SER A 793 7.10 4.07 12.36
CA SER A 793 6.54 3.28 11.26
C SER A 793 5.68 4.15 10.34
N GLY A 794 5.43 3.69 9.12
CA GLY A 794 4.61 4.39 8.15
C GLY A 794 4.36 3.57 6.89
N ILE A 795 3.57 4.12 5.97
CA ILE A 795 3.24 3.50 4.68
C ILE A 795 3.97 4.12 3.49
N GLN A 796 4.71 5.20 3.74
CA GLN A 796 5.48 5.99 2.78
C GLN A 796 6.74 6.50 3.48
N ASN A 797 7.86 6.54 2.78
CA ASN A 797 9.05 7.26 3.24
C ASN A 797 9.05 8.67 2.68
N VAL A 798 9.67 9.58 3.43
CA VAL A 798 9.77 10.98 3.04
C VAL A 798 10.65 11.09 1.77
N ILE A 799 10.24 11.98 0.87
CA ILE A 799 11.06 12.51 -0.21
C ILE A 799 11.20 14.03 -0.11
N ARG A 800 12.38 14.54 -0.45
CA ARG A 800 12.74 15.96 -0.32
C ARG A 800 13.38 16.55 -1.58
N GLY A 801 13.23 17.85 -1.77
CA GLY A 801 14.04 18.65 -2.71
C GLY A 801 13.48 18.95 -4.10
N GLY A 802 12.34 18.41 -4.52
CA GLY A 802 11.84 18.68 -5.88
C GLY A 802 12.56 17.89 -6.97
N SER A 803 12.01 17.85 -8.18
CA SER A 803 12.60 17.17 -9.34
C SER A 803 12.42 17.97 -10.62
N TRP A 804 13.07 17.53 -11.70
CA TRP A 804 12.95 18.11 -13.03
C TRP A 804 11.49 18.22 -13.54
N ARG A 805 10.56 17.41 -12.99
CA ARG A 805 9.11 17.45 -13.31
C ARG A 805 8.33 18.55 -12.60
N ASN A 806 8.87 19.12 -11.53
CA ASN A 806 8.10 19.99 -10.65
C ASN A 806 8.18 21.47 -11.05
N TYR A 807 7.07 22.19 -10.86
CA TYR A 807 6.99 23.64 -10.97
C TYR A 807 7.84 24.33 -9.89
N TYR A 808 8.32 25.54 -10.16
CA TYR A 808 9.24 26.30 -9.30
C TYR A 808 8.83 26.32 -7.80
N GLY A 809 7.53 26.40 -7.49
CA GLY A 809 7.04 26.44 -6.11
C GLY A 809 7.21 25.14 -5.30
N TRP A 810 7.73 24.05 -5.88
CA TRP A 810 7.89 22.76 -5.19
C TRP A 810 9.37 22.41 -4.93
N HIS A 811 10.29 23.31 -5.31
CA HIS A 811 11.74 23.19 -5.07
C HIS A 811 12.17 23.81 -3.73
N ARG A 812 11.19 24.15 -2.88
CA ARG A 812 11.36 24.83 -1.59
C ARG A 812 11.99 23.89 -0.57
N VAL A 813 12.85 24.44 0.29
CA VAL A 813 13.61 23.66 1.29
C VAL A 813 12.69 22.91 2.24
N SER A 814 11.56 23.50 2.63
CA SER A 814 10.59 22.91 3.57
C SER A 814 9.64 21.90 2.93
N TYR A 815 9.54 21.88 1.60
CA TYR A 815 8.57 21.02 0.93
C TYR A 815 8.93 19.55 1.14
N ARG A 816 7.99 18.83 1.75
CA ARG A 816 8.03 17.38 1.95
C ARG A 816 6.93 16.71 1.17
N ASP A 817 7.20 15.50 0.74
CA ASP A 817 6.16 14.57 0.33
C ASP A 817 6.49 13.16 0.80
N GLY A 818 5.51 12.28 0.70
CA GLY A 818 5.67 10.85 0.97
C GLY A 818 5.53 10.05 -0.30
N ASN A 819 6.42 9.09 -0.52
CA ASN A 819 6.21 8.06 -1.53
C ASN A 819 6.41 6.66 -0.94
N ARG A 820 5.78 5.65 -1.53
CA ARG A 820 5.87 4.29 -1.01
C ARG A 820 7.29 3.73 -1.14
N PRO A 821 7.83 3.05 -0.12
CA PRO A 821 9.20 2.54 -0.18
C PRO A 821 9.44 1.56 -1.33
N GLU A 822 8.40 0.86 -1.80
CA GLU A 822 8.49 -0.09 -2.93
C GLU A 822 8.34 0.57 -4.32
N TYR A 823 8.03 1.86 -4.40
CA TYR A 823 7.87 2.56 -5.67
C TYR A 823 9.21 3.03 -6.21
N TYR A 824 9.37 2.87 -7.53
CA TYR A 824 10.52 3.31 -8.29
C TYR A 824 10.00 4.19 -9.44
N VAL A 825 10.45 5.44 -9.51
CA VAL A 825 10.01 6.40 -10.51
C VAL A 825 11.20 7.16 -11.08
N ASP A 826 11.00 7.75 -12.27
CA ASP A 826 12.06 8.37 -13.07
C ASP A 826 12.52 9.76 -12.58
N ASN A 827 11.99 10.22 -11.45
CA ASN A 827 12.26 11.52 -10.88
C ASN A 827 12.59 11.49 -9.37
N ILE A 828 12.82 10.30 -8.80
CA ILE A 828 13.32 10.12 -7.44
C ILE A 828 14.66 9.37 -7.48
N GLY A 829 15.67 9.98 -6.88
CA GLY A 829 16.96 9.40 -6.55
C GLY A 829 17.23 9.51 -5.06
N PHE A 830 18.50 9.53 -4.66
CA PHE A 830 18.89 9.62 -3.25
C PHE A 830 20.34 10.09 -3.07
N ARG A 831 20.69 10.40 -1.82
CA ARG A 831 22.07 10.66 -1.36
C ARG A 831 22.26 10.06 0.03
N CYS A 832 23.50 9.83 0.43
CA CYS A 832 23.81 9.18 1.71
C CYS A 832 24.34 10.15 2.77
N SER A 833 24.19 9.79 4.05
CA SER A 833 24.77 10.45 5.23
C SER A 833 25.57 9.46 6.11
N GLN A 834 26.40 10.00 7.02
CA GLN A 834 27.17 9.27 8.04
C GLN A 834 27.06 9.98 9.39
#